data_AF-A0A1C4VLW8-F1
#
_entry.id   AF-A0A1C4VLW8-F1
#
_cell.length_a   1.000
_cell.length_b   1.000
_cell.length_c   1.000
_cell.angle_alpha   90.00
_cell.angle_beta   90.00
_cell.angle_gamma   90.00
#
_symmetry.space_group_name_H-M   'P 1'
#
loop_
_entity.id
_entity.type
_entity.pdbx_description
1 polymer ?
#
loop_
_entity_poly.entity_id
_entity_poly.type
_entity_poly.pdbx_seq_one_letter_code
_entity_poly.pdbx_strand_id
1 'polypeptide(L)'
;MVAVATAVVVSLTLAQPVRAAGGVEVNNQELQNRLFTAYARLHNPGPNGLRDMMLSADLVGYREKNPYATTEQLHQRMASMRSWYDQNLTAQDLERPAFDYAMKLLNLTALHPAGAQAAPIIRDLLESTIGKDIKTWAVTSDYVAGSKFQHTAFSQLYAIQDLIWSRVNQRGSIDSAFRAAWDGAIGAGMNISANATTDQLLADPVIATNVNVQALMDQLTNSTGYLQEGQEQLAAKLELISAQNDATLALMKELDAKYPVAPGAPRPTLAEQQNQRDLAAERQKIIDGAATAIEILSTLLGFADPRAGKIAAGVGKAAVQVATAINNFIPAVAGLGLGEAIFSMSTLTLTGNVLGAITSVLPLFSGVPSPEQVMLDELAKIRQDIATLNTNMHSRFDRLEQGLTNLYGDMINRFDEMMRLQNATNAQLANLETQLLRLMPRLDMWGAEIIKGQQEDILYDTNLMMNKYIDYEERYGQPIPSYNGGGDRYTEPEGILRTAATTLSTRAPLTGPSTGWSTTDPVQALNTWEPNGALGYLEWYAGNQYGLPTSSTLTKPNPATWSFAARGYGVLALQNPDYAKQVSATETARIISTGQDILTVNRALSKPKSTPGADGKRTNVLFTGLTADYLNAVGDLRLKLTAVRKKYSDDKEYNLFGPIDQAMPDAGKLTDPAGVQPCNGAPGYLSRPNNIALSSAPSVFAFAQYAHPDKPKMSLCYDAGMVNITRSSTTKFYITKASLRVQMRLRVQWGSEVRDYQVRTLTTPLGETCREYRDTGEFAFCYGLEDYLDNWDSVYKPMFESGATYSGNEQVNTDVRTRMTNFLAGRQAAYYGQVYDDLNNEASDIHRSNAEVTRVVKLLKAYTQLGFGRTLMQDDLLNAALFGSGRIVGDDSDANMVKDTFATALAAYAHCNAPARGASCTAGNGAFDPLAGQRHLTDCVAGGSEEMWDPVGNCIVAKAKSRHGLLTERYEAASVRIANGDYAEGMPEVEAVITGLTMIDASVRG
;
A
#
# COMPACT_ATOMS: atom_id res chain seq x y z
N MET A 1 -21.69 24.17 12.73
CA MET A 1 -22.33 24.22 14.06
C MET A 1 -21.51 23.34 14.98
N VAL A 2 -20.96 23.94 16.03
CA VAL A 2 -20.01 23.31 16.96
C VAL A 2 -20.79 22.41 17.92
N ALA A 3 -20.54 21.10 17.88
CA ALA A 3 -21.00 20.17 18.89
C ALA A 3 -19.88 19.98 19.91
N VAL A 4 -20.06 20.58 21.09
CA VAL A 4 -19.23 20.37 22.27
C VAL A 4 -19.55 18.97 22.79
N ALA A 5 -18.64 18.01 22.61
CA ALA A 5 -18.74 16.70 23.25
C ALA A 5 -18.35 16.85 24.72
N THR A 6 -19.35 16.82 25.59
CA THR A 6 -19.21 16.69 27.05
C THR A 6 -18.47 15.41 27.41
N ALA A 7 -17.40 15.54 28.20
CA ALA A 7 -16.67 14.46 28.83
C ALA A 7 -17.62 13.53 29.61
N VAL A 8 -17.69 12.26 29.20
CA VAL A 8 -18.32 11.20 29.98
C VAL A 8 -17.26 10.68 30.93
N VAL A 9 -17.36 11.03 32.21
CA VAL A 9 -16.64 10.35 33.28
C VAL A 9 -17.24 8.96 33.41
N VAL A 10 -16.56 7.95 32.87
CA VAL A 10 -16.95 6.54 33.00
C VAL A 10 -16.53 6.05 34.38
N SER A 11 -17.49 5.85 35.26
CA SER A 11 -17.31 5.13 36.52
C SER A 11 -17.12 3.63 36.22
N LEU A 12 -15.87 3.17 36.23
CA LEU A 12 -15.52 1.75 36.06
C LEU A 12 -15.83 0.96 37.35
N THR A 13 -16.88 0.14 37.34
CA THR A 13 -17.08 -0.93 38.33
C THR A 13 -16.58 -2.26 37.77
N LEU A 14 -15.36 -2.66 38.15
CA LEU A 14 -14.79 -3.98 37.81
C LEU A 14 -15.25 -5.04 38.82
N ALA A 15 -15.64 -6.21 38.30
CA ALA A 15 -15.87 -7.41 39.11
C ALA A 15 -14.54 -7.87 39.74
N GLN A 16 -14.53 -8.04 41.06
CA GLN A 16 -13.32 -8.38 41.82
C GLN A 16 -12.85 -9.82 41.57
N PRO A 17 -11.57 -10.06 41.27
CA PRO A 17 -10.96 -11.35 41.57
C PRO A 17 -10.75 -11.45 43.08
N VAL A 18 -11.15 -12.59 43.65
CA VAL A 18 -10.97 -12.92 45.08
C VAL A 18 -9.47 -12.86 45.43
N ARG A 19 -9.12 -11.94 46.35
CA ARG A 19 -7.76 -11.65 46.82
C ARG A 19 -7.11 -12.81 47.56
N ALA A 20 -5.83 -13.06 47.26
CA ALA A 20 -4.82 -13.16 48.31
C ALA A 20 -4.15 -11.78 48.43
N ALA A 21 -4.12 -11.21 49.64
CA ALA A 21 -3.48 -9.93 49.92
C ALA A 21 -1.96 -10.07 49.85
N GLY A 22 -1.35 -9.51 48.81
CA GLY A 22 0.08 -9.30 48.69
C GLY A 22 0.33 -7.86 48.25
N GLY A 23 1.22 -7.15 48.94
CA GLY A 23 1.72 -5.85 48.47
C GLY A 23 2.56 -6.01 47.19
N VAL A 24 2.79 -4.91 46.49
CA VAL A 24 3.65 -4.86 45.30
C VAL A 24 5.11 -4.82 45.75
N GLU A 25 5.93 -5.77 45.29
CA GLU A 25 7.36 -5.78 45.57
C GLU A 25 8.10 -5.00 44.46
N VAL A 26 8.62 -3.82 44.80
CA VAL A 26 9.36 -2.96 43.87
C VAL A 26 10.85 -3.28 43.93
N ASN A 27 11.43 -3.64 42.80
CA ASN A 27 12.88 -3.76 42.67
C ASN A 27 13.51 -2.36 42.55
N ASN A 28 14.03 -1.84 43.67
CA ASN A 28 14.61 -0.49 43.74
C ASN A 28 15.78 -0.28 42.77
N GLN A 29 16.56 -1.32 42.48
CA GLN A 29 17.70 -1.21 41.56
C GLN A 29 17.25 -1.18 40.10
N GLU A 30 16.23 -1.98 39.74
CA GLU A 30 15.62 -1.90 38.41
C GLU A 30 14.96 -0.54 38.19
N LEU A 31 14.23 -0.03 39.20
CA LEU A 31 13.63 1.30 39.14
C LEU A 31 14.67 2.42 38.97
N GLN A 32 15.75 2.39 39.76
CA GLN A 32 16.84 3.36 39.66
C GLN A 32 17.51 3.33 38.28
N ASN A 33 17.80 2.14 37.75
CA ASN A 33 18.39 2.00 36.41
C ASN A 33 17.46 2.56 35.33
N ARG A 34 16.16 2.29 35.41
CA ARG A 34 15.16 2.80 34.45
C ARG A 34 15.04 4.32 34.51
N LEU A 35 15.02 4.89 35.71
CA LEU A 35 15.00 6.35 35.91
C LEU A 35 16.29 7.01 35.41
N PHE A 36 17.45 6.35 35.55
CA PHE A 36 18.70 6.86 35.03
C PHE A 36 18.73 6.86 33.50
N THR A 37 18.30 5.76 32.87
CA THR A 37 18.15 5.66 31.40
C THR A 37 17.18 6.72 30.88
N ALA A 38 16.03 6.86 31.54
CA ALA A 38 15.04 7.89 31.26
C ALA A 38 15.65 9.30 31.28
N TYR A 39 16.37 9.63 32.34
CA TYR A 39 17.06 10.90 32.47
C TYR A 39 18.03 11.15 31.31
N ALA A 40 18.91 10.18 31.03
CA ALA A 40 19.92 10.33 29.98
C ALA A 40 19.31 10.56 28.59
N ARG A 41 18.19 9.89 28.26
CA ARG A 41 17.47 10.08 26.99
C ARG A 41 16.88 11.48 26.84
N LEU A 42 16.26 11.98 27.91
CA LEU A 42 15.59 13.28 27.91
C LEU A 42 16.58 14.45 27.80
N HIS A 43 17.74 14.31 28.45
CA HIS A 43 18.73 15.37 28.53
C HIS A 43 19.81 15.30 27.44
N ASN A 44 19.89 14.20 26.67
CA ASN A 44 20.85 14.06 25.57
C ASN A 44 20.26 13.29 24.37
N PRO A 45 19.31 13.89 23.61
CA PRO A 45 18.72 13.25 22.44
C PRO A 45 19.58 13.38 21.16
N GLY A 46 19.19 12.62 20.12
CA GLY A 46 19.73 12.74 18.77
C GLY A 46 21.13 12.11 18.55
N PRO A 47 21.80 12.44 17.42
CA PRO A 47 23.09 11.83 17.05
C PRO A 47 24.22 12.06 18.07
N ASN A 48 24.24 13.22 18.72
CA ASN A 48 25.22 13.50 19.78
C ASN A 48 24.96 12.65 21.03
N GLY A 49 23.69 12.46 21.39
CA GLY A 49 23.28 11.55 22.45
C GLY A 49 23.70 10.10 22.21
N LEU A 50 23.49 9.60 20.99
CA LEU A 50 23.93 8.25 20.61
C LEU A 50 25.46 8.11 20.64
N ARG A 51 26.19 9.18 20.30
CA ARG A 51 27.64 9.22 20.41
C ARG A 51 28.10 9.16 21.87
N ASP A 52 27.51 9.98 22.74
CA ASP A 52 27.85 10.00 24.17
C ASP A 52 27.44 8.70 24.88
N MET A 53 26.34 8.09 24.46
CA MET A 53 25.94 6.75 24.87
C MET A 53 27.04 5.74 24.51
N MET A 54 27.53 5.73 23.27
CA MET A 54 28.56 4.78 22.85
C MET A 54 29.92 5.05 23.52
N LEU A 55 30.28 6.33 23.75
CA LEU A 55 31.45 6.70 24.55
C LEU A 55 31.34 6.18 25.99
N SER A 56 30.14 6.22 26.57
CA SER A 56 29.87 5.68 27.91
C SER A 56 30.05 4.17 27.94
N ALA A 57 29.57 3.46 26.91
CA ALA A 57 29.77 2.02 26.79
C ALA A 57 31.27 1.64 26.69
N ASP A 58 32.04 2.38 25.89
CA ASP A 58 33.49 2.19 25.79
C ASP A 58 34.19 2.44 27.13
N LEU A 59 33.81 3.49 27.85
CA LEU A 59 34.42 3.82 29.14
C LEU A 59 34.13 2.74 30.19
N VAL A 60 32.88 2.25 30.25
CA VAL A 60 32.51 1.13 31.13
C VAL A 60 33.37 -0.09 30.79
N GLY A 61 33.46 -0.44 29.51
CA GLY A 61 34.24 -1.59 29.07
C GLY A 61 35.74 -1.45 29.35
N TYR A 62 36.31 -0.27 29.12
CA TYR A 62 37.71 0.01 29.42
C TYR A 62 38.00 -0.10 30.91
N ARG A 63 37.08 0.37 31.76
CA ARG A 63 37.19 0.28 33.21
C ARG A 63 37.08 -1.17 33.70
N GLU A 64 36.21 -1.97 33.10
CA GLU A 64 36.09 -3.40 33.39
C GLU A 64 37.38 -4.17 33.07
N LYS A 65 38.03 -3.84 31.96
CA LYS A 65 39.32 -4.44 31.57
C LYS A 65 40.50 -3.88 32.38
N ASN A 66 40.39 -2.65 32.89
CA ASN A 66 41.43 -1.97 33.65
C ASN A 66 40.88 -1.46 35.01
N PRO A 67 40.63 -2.35 35.99
CA PRO A 67 40.00 -2.01 37.27
C PRO A 67 40.75 -0.97 38.10
N TYR A 68 42.04 -0.74 37.81
CA TYR A 68 42.92 0.18 38.52
C TYR A 68 43.28 1.45 37.72
N ALA A 69 42.70 1.65 36.53
CA ALA A 69 42.89 2.89 35.77
C ALA A 69 42.54 4.14 36.60
N THR A 70 43.37 5.18 36.52
CA THR A 70 43.13 6.45 37.21
C THR A 70 42.09 7.29 36.46
N THR A 71 41.48 8.27 37.13
CA THR A 71 40.53 9.22 36.51
C THR A 71 41.14 9.91 35.29
N GLU A 72 42.43 10.28 35.34
CA GLU A 72 43.15 10.89 34.21
C GLU A 72 43.25 9.94 33.02
N GLN A 73 43.58 8.67 33.25
CA GLN A 73 43.64 7.65 32.19
C GLN A 73 42.25 7.40 31.56
N LEU A 74 41.19 7.48 32.38
CA LEU A 74 39.81 7.37 31.90
C LEU A 74 39.38 8.59 31.06
N HIS A 75 39.81 9.80 31.41
CA HIS A 75 39.59 10.99 30.58
C HIS A 75 40.34 10.92 29.24
N GLN A 76 41.62 10.54 29.28
CA GLN A 76 42.43 10.35 28.08
C GLN A 76 41.81 9.30 27.15
N ARG A 77 41.26 8.23 27.73
CA ARG A 77 40.52 7.20 26.99
C ARG A 77 39.33 7.78 26.23
N MET A 78 38.44 8.51 26.91
CA MET A 78 37.29 9.12 26.26
C MET A 78 37.70 10.13 25.19
N ALA A 79 38.71 10.96 25.44
CA ALA A 79 39.20 11.93 24.46
C ALA A 79 39.73 11.25 23.19
N SER A 80 40.47 10.14 23.34
CA SER A 80 40.93 9.31 22.22
C SER A 80 39.76 8.76 21.41
N MET A 81 38.77 8.16 22.07
CA MET A 81 37.61 7.59 21.37
C MET A 81 36.75 8.67 20.70
N ARG A 82 36.58 9.82 21.35
CA ARG A 82 35.85 10.95 20.77
C ARG A 82 36.55 11.43 19.50
N SER A 83 37.87 11.64 19.54
CA SER A 83 38.65 11.99 18.35
C SER A 83 38.58 10.93 17.24
N TRP A 84 38.52 9.64 17.60
CA TRP A 84 38.37 8.56 16.63
C TRP A 84 37.04 8.63 15.89
N TYR A 85 35.93 8.90 16.59
CA TYR A 85 34.64 9.14 15.94
C TYR A 85 34.68 10.36 15.02
N ASP A 86 35.28 11.48 15.44
CA ASP A 86 35.36 12.69 14.61
C ASP A 86 36.12 12.46 13.30
N GLN A 87 37.10 11.55 13.29
CA GLN A 87 37.90 11.23 12.11
C GLN A 87 37.24 10.22 11.17
N ASN A 88 36.33 9.37 11.69
CA ASN A 88 35.79 8.22 10.96
C ASN A 88 34.28 8.33 10.65
N LEU A 89 33.59 9.31 11.23
CA LEU A 89 32.21 9.64 10.89
C LEU A 89 32.18 10.78 9.87
N THR A 90 31.32 10.61 8.88
CA THR A 90 31.07 11.62 7.85
C THR A 90 29.76 12.36 8.12
N ALA A 91 29.53 13.49 7.43
CA ALA A 91 28.24 14.18 7.48
C ALA A 91 27.07 13.27 7.05
N GLN A 92 27.30 12.36 6.10
CA GLN A 92 26.31 11.37 5.66
C GLN A 92 25.98 10.34 6.75
N ASP A 93 26.94 9.99 7.61
CA ASP A 93 26.66 9.05 8.70
C ASP A 93 25.65 9.62 9.71
N LEU A 94 25.61 10.95 9.87
CA LEU A 94 24.66 11.65 10.74
C LEU A 94 23.23 11.66 10.18
N GLU A 95 23.05 11.39 8.89
CA GLU A 95 21.74 11.31 8.23
C GLU A 95 21.15 9.89 8.26
N ARG A 96 21.90 8.91 8.78
CA ARG A 96 21.43 7.52 8.92
C ARG A 96 20.26 7.44 9.92
N PRO A 97 19.37 6.45 9.75
CA PRO A 97 18.44 6.06 10.81
C PRO A 97 19.18 5.82 12.13
N ALA A 98 18.56 6.18 13.25
CA ALA A 98 19.19 6.17 14.58
C ALA A 98 19.82 4.81 14.95
N PHE A 99 19.17 3.71 14.59
CA PHE A 99 19.71 2.36 14.79
C PHE A 99 20.95 2.08 13.94
N ASP A 100 20.91 2.39 12.63
CA ASP A 100 22.05 2.20 11.74
C ASP A 100 23.25 3.06 12.17
N TYR A 101 22.98 4.27 12.67
CA TYR A 101 24.01 5.14 13.24
C TYR A 101 24.58 4.55 14.54
N ALA A 102 23.75 4.02 15.43
CA ALA A 102 24.21 3.33 16.63
C ALA A 102 25.07 2.10 16.31
N MET A 103 24.70 1.31 15.29
CA MET A 103 25.49 0.17 14.82
C MET A 103 26.82 0.61 14.20
N LYS A 104 26.83 1.71 13.44
CA LYS A 104 28.06 2.32 12.91
C LYS A 104 28.98 2.78 14.04
N LEU A 105 28.45 3.44 15.07
CA LEU A 105 29.20 3.85 16.25
C LEU A 105 29.76 2.65 17.01
N LEU A 106 28.95 1.61 17.25
CA LEU A 106 29.39 0.38 17.91
C LEU A 106 30.54 -0.27 17.12
N ASN A 107 30.45 -0.32 15.79
CA ASN A 107 31.52 -0.83 14.93
C ASN A 107 32.81 0.00 15.06
N LEU A 108 32.71 1.34 14.99
CA LEU A 108 33.88 2.20 15.18
C LEU A 108 34.51 2.03 16.56
N THR A 109 33.71 1.81 17.60
CA THR A 109 34.17 1.55 18.97
C THR A 109 34.99 0.26 19.04
N ALA A 110 34.47 -0.81 18.42
CA ALA A 110 35.15 -2.10 18.36
C ALA A 110 36.47 -2.04 17.56
N LEU A 111 36.49 -1.24 16.49
CA LEU A 111 37.67 -1.08 15.62
C LEU A 111 38.73 -0.11 16.16
N HIS A 112 38.48 0.60 17.27
CA HIS A 112 39.46 1.50 17.84
C HIS A 112 40.73 0.71 18.24
N PRO A 113 41.96 1.15 17.86
CA PRO A 113 43.19 0.37 18.09
C PRO A 113 43.53 0.08 19.56
N ALA A 114 43.07 0.94 20.47
CA ALA A 114 43.15 0.73 21.92
C ALA A 114 41.79 0.31 22.53
N GLY A 115 40.82 -0.11 21.71
CA GLY A 115 39.44 -0.46 22.05
C GLY A 115 39.30 -1.24 23.36
N ALA A 116 38.17 -1.06 24.06
CA ALA A 116 37.72 -2.03 25.06
C ALA A 116 37.25 -3.34 24.38
N GLN A 117 38.06 -3.87 23.46
CA GLN A 117 37.85 -5.14 22.77
C GLN A 117 37.76 -6.24 23.84
N ALA A 118 36.75 -7.11 23.67
CA ALA A 118 36.34 -8.15 24.61
C ALA A 118 35.71 -7.67 25.95
N ALA A 119 35.35 -6.39 26.11
CA ALA A 119 34.65 -5.96 27.32
C ALA A 119 33.23 -6.57 27.42
N PRO A 120 32.80 -7.01 28.61
CA PRO A 120 31.47 -7.59 28.82
C PRO A 120 30.33 -6.75 28.25
N ILE A 121 30.35 -5.44 28.44
CA ILE A 121 29.32 -4.54 27.89
C ILE A 121 29.25 -4.57 26.36
N ILE A 122 30.38 -4.64 25.66
CA ILE A 122 30.41 -4.71 24.19
C ILE A 122 29.86 -6.06 23.71
N ARG A 123 30.12 -7.14 24.45
CA ARG A 123 29.53 -8.46 24.19
C ARG A 123 28.01 -8.43 24.36
N ASP A 124 27.52 -7.94 25.49
CA ASP A 124 26.08 -7.85 25.77
C ASP A 124 25.36 -6.98 24.71
N LEU A 125 26.00 -5.91 24.22
CA LEU A 125 25.49 -5.07 23.13
C LEU A 125 25.42 -5.83 21.80
N LEU A 126 26.45 -6.59 21.47
CA LEU A 126 26.47 -7.45 20.28
C LEU A 126 25.39 -8.56 20.36
N GLU A 127 25.15 -9.14 21.54
CA GLU A 127 24.08 -10.13 21.75
C GLU A 127 22.70 -9.50 21.60
N SER A 128 22.50 -8.28 22.14
CA SER A 128 21.22 -7.57 22.06
C SER A 128 20.85 -7.13 20.62
N THR A 129 21.85 -7.00 19.74
CA THR A 129 21.70 -6.56 18.34
C THR A 129 21.66 -7.70 17.34
N ILE A 130 22.49 -8.73 17.54
CA ILE A 130 22.67 -9.86 16.61
C ILE A 130 21.82 -11.07 17.03
N GLY A 131 21.58 -11.26 18.33
CA GLY A 131 21.05 -12.52 18.89
C GLY A 131 19.55 -12.61 19.12
N LYS A 132 18.82 -11.50 19.26
CA LYS A 132 17.47 -11.54 19.86
C LYS A 132 16.32 -12.07 18.98
N ASP A 133 16.57 -12.41 17.71
CA ASP A 133 15.50 -12.89 16.79
C ASP A 133 15.93 -14.06 15.89
N ILE A 134 16.87 -14.91 16.29
CA ILE A 134 17.24 -16.09 15.49
C ILE A 134 16.07 -17.07 15.28
N LYS A 135 15.11 -17.15 16.21
CA LYS A 135 14.00 -18.13 16.20
C LYS A 135 12.81 -17.73 15.31
N THR A 136 12.72 -16.46 14.90
CA THR A 136 11.55 -15.87 14.21
C THR A 136 11.74 -15.77 12.70
N TRP A 137 12.93 -16.08 12.19
CA TRP A 137 13.34 -15.85 10.81
C TRP A 137 13.03 -16.98 9.83
N ALA A 138 12.82 -18.21 10.32
CA ALA A 138 12.60 -19.39 9.48
C ALA A 138 11.27 -19.38 8.69
N VAL A 139 10.37 -18.43 8.91
CA VAL A 139 8.98 -18.48 8.38
C VAL A 139 8.57 -17.26 7.55
N THR A 140 9.45 -16.26 7.37
CA THR A 140 9.07 -15.00 6.68
C THR A 140 10.16 -14.53 5.71
N SER A 141 10.46 -15.33 4.68
CA SER A 141 11.49 -15.00 3.69
C SER A 141 11.08 -13.92 2.68
N ASP A 142 9.80 -13.60 2.50
CA ASP A 142 9.40 -12.83 1.30
C ASP A 142 8.38 -11.70 1.44
N TYR A 143 7.91 -11.38 2.65
CA TYR A 143 6.95 -10.29 2.82
C TYR A 143 7.44 -9.22 3.81
N VAL A 144 7.78 -8.05 3.25
CA VAL A 144 7.92 -6.77 3.96
C VAL A 144 9.19 -6.62 4.81
N ALA A 145 10.35 -6.70 4.15
CA ALA A 145 11.66 -6.47 4.79
C ALA A 145 11.92 -5.01 5.23
N GLY A 146 11.17 -4.02 4.72
CA GLY A 146 11.36 -2.61 5.10
C GLY A 146 10.76 -2.27 6.47
N SER A 147 9.44 -2.39 6.63
CA SER A 147 8.75 -1.95 7.85
C SER A 147 8.96 -2.89 9.06
N LYS A 148 9.06 -4.20 8.84
CA LYS A 148 9.40 -5.17 9.89
C LYS A 148 10.83 -4.95 10.40
N PHE A 149 11.78 -4.70 9.49
CA PHE A 149 13.15 -4.35 9.88
C PHE A 149 13.21 -3.02 10.63
N GLN A 150 12.53 -1.97 10.18
CA GLN A 150 12.48 -0.68 10.88
C GLN A 150 11.88 -0.83 12.29
N HIS A 151 10.82 -1.63 12.45
CA HIS A 151 10.25 -1.93 13.77
C HIS A 151 11.24 -2.67 14.67
N THR A 152 11.85 -3.75 14.17
CA THR A 152 12.86 -4.53 14.90
C THR A 152 14.05 -3.65 15.28
N ALA A 153 14.59 -2.88 14.34
CA ALA A 153 15.68 -1.93 14.54
C ALA A 153 15.36 -0.88 15.61
N PHE A 154 14.15 -0.31 15.57
CA PHE A 154 13.70 0.63 16.60
C PHE A 154 13.62 -0.03 17.97
N SER A 155 13.02 -1.23 18.07
CA SER A 155 12.92 -1.97 19.32
C SER A 155 14.30 -2.32 19.92
N GLN A 156 15.26 -2.64 19.06
CA GLN A 156 16.63 -2.97 19.44
C GLN A 156 17.40 -1.74 19.95
N LEU A 157 17.19 -0.57 19.34
CA LEU A 157 17.83 0.67 19.81
C LEU A 157 17.50 1.02 21.26
N TYR A 158 16.24 0.85 21.69
CA TYR A 158 15.85 1.09 23.08
C TYR A 158 16.54 0.10 24.02
N ALA A 159 16.60 -1.18 23.64
CA ALA A 159 17.28 -2.20 24.44
C ALA A 159 18.79 -1.91 24.62
N ILE A 160 19.46 -1.41 23.57
CA ILE A 160 20.86 -0.96 23.61
C ILE A 160 21.04 0.19 24.61
N GLN A 161 20.16 1.21 24.53
CA GLN A 161 20.19 2.36 25.43
C GLN A 161 19.98 1.93 26.89
N ASP A 162 19.01 1.06 27.17
CA ASP A 162 18.74 0.55 28.51
C ASP A 162 19.96 -0.15 29.10
N LEU A 163 20.61 -1.02 28.30
CA LEU A 163 21.77 -1.77 28.70
C LEU A 163 22.95 -0.86 29.04
N ILE A 164 23.25 0.13 28.18
CA ILE A 164 24.40 1.02 28.41
C ILE A 164 24.18 1.88 29.65
N TRP A 165 23.03 2.55 29.74
CA TRP A 165 22.78 3.50 30.81
C TRP A 165 22.65 2.83 32.18
N SER A 166 22.04 1.64 32.24
CA SER A 166 22.02 0.84 33.48
C SER A 166 23.44 0.45 33.94
N ARG A 167 24.33 0.05 33.01
CA ARG A 167 25.72 -0.29 33.34
C ARG A 167 26.52 0.91 33.85
N VAL A 168 26.30 2.10 33.28
CA VAL A 168 26.90 3.34 33.78
C VAL A 168 26.47 3.61 35.22
N ASN A 169 25.17 3.53 35.51
CA ASN A 169 24.65 3.77 36.87
C ASN A 169 25.21 2.77 37.89
N GLN A 170 25.17 1.48 37.54
CA GLN A 170 25.69 0.40 38.39
C GLN A 170 27.17 0.59 38.69
N ARG A 171 28.00 0.94 37.69
CA ARG A 171 29.43 1.15 37.87
C ARG A 171 29.72 2.43 38.66
N GLY A 172 29.06 3.53 38.32
CA GLY A 172 29.23 4.81 39.01
C GLY A 172 28.91 4.74 40.51
N SER A 173 27.96 3.88 40.89
CA SER A 173 27.57 3.65 42.28
C SER A 173 28.64 2.96 43.13
N ILE A 174 29.58 2.23 42.50
CA ILE A 174 30.61 1.45 43.21
C ILE A 174 32.05 1.91 42.92
N ASP A 175 32.26 2.78 41.93
CA ASP A 175 33.59 3.16 41.43
C ASP A 175 33.75 4.68 41.32
N SER A 176 34.43 5.26 42.31
CA SER A 176 34.60 6.71 42.41
C SER A 176 35.47 7.30 41.30
N ALA A 177 36.45 6.55 40.79
CA ALA A 177 37.34 7.01 39.72
C ALA A 177 36.60 7.03 38.37
N PHE A 178 35.79 6.00 38.10
CA PHE A 178 34.88 5.96 36.96
C PHE A 178 33.87 7.10 37.02
N ARG A 179 33.19 7.26 38.16
CA ARG A 179 32.22 8.34 38.35
C ARG A 179 32.84 9.71 38.09
N ALA A 180 33.99 10.02 38.68
CA ALA A 180 34.66 11.30 38.46
C ALA A 180 34.98 11.55 36.97
N ALA A 181 35.43 10.51 36.26
CA ALA A 181 35.74 10.63 34.84
C ALA A 181 34.48 10.85 34.00
N TRP A 182 33.45 10.01 34.19
CA TRP A 182 32.21 10.08 33.42
C TRP A 182 31.44 11.37 33.71
N ASP A 183 31.33 11.77 34.98
CA ASP A 183 30.67 13.01 35.41
C ASP A 183 31.37 14.22 34.78
N GLY A 184 32.70 14.25 34.75
CA GLY A 184 33.45 15.37 34.16
C GLY A 184 33.34 15.48 32.64
N ALA A 185 33.07 14.38 31.94
CA ALA A 185 33.11 14.32 30.47
C ALA A 185 31.73 14.31 29.80
N ILE A 186 30.75 13.63 30.41
CA ILE A 186 29.41 13.40 29.85
C ILE A 186 28.34 13.86 30.85
N GLY A 187 28.46 13.45 32.12
CA GLY A 187 27.46 13.75 33.16
C GLY A 187 27.24 15.26 33.39
N ALA A 188 28.30 16.06 33.33
CA ALA A 188 28.22 17.52 33.47
C ALA A 188 27.40 18.18 32.35
N GLY A 189 27.46 17.64 31.13
CA GLY A 189 26.65 18.12 30.01
C GLY A 189 25.16 17.81 30.16
N MET A 190 24.83 16.76 30.90
CA MET A 190 23.46 16.33 31.18
C MET A 190 22.96 16.77 32.56
N ASN A 191 23.82 17.33 33.42
CA ASN A 191 23.55 17.65 34.83
C ASN A 191 23.17 16.43 35.70
N ILE A 192 23.83 15.29 35.47
CA ILE A 192 23.63 14.05 36.23
C ILE A 192 24.96 13.42 36.63
N SER A 193 24.99 12.78 37.80
CA SER A 193 26.12 11.95 38.23
C SER A 193 25.84 10.47 37.96
N ALA A 194 26.87 9.72 37.58
CA ALA A 194 26.78 8.27 37.36
C ALA A 194 26.31 7.48 38.60
N ASN A 195 26.28 8.06 39.81
CA ASN A 195 25.71 7.42 41.00
C ASN A 195 24.39 8.07 41.48
N ALA A 196 23.68 8.75 40.59
CA ALA A 196 22.42 9.42 40.93
C ALA A 196 21.45 8.44 41.61
N THR A 197 20.98 8.82 42.79
CA THR A 197 19.99 8.03 43.56
C THR A 197 18.60 8.18 42.97
N THR A 198 17.69 7.27 43.30
CA THR A 198 16.26 7.38 42.92
C THR A 198 15.68 8.75 43.29
N ASP A 199 15.96 9.26 44.49
CA ASP A 199 15.48 10.57 44.93
C ASP A 199 16.05 11.73 44.08
N GLN A 200 17.32 11.65 43.69
CA GLN A 200 17.95 12.66 42.83
C GLN A 200 17.39 12.63 41.40
N LEU A 201 17.07 11.43 40.89
CA LEU A 201 16.47 11.24 39.57
C LEU A 201 15.00 11.69 39.55
N LEU A 202 14.24 11.40 40.61
CA LEU A 202 12.85 11.83 40.75
C LEU A 202 12.71 13.32 41.06
N ALA A 203 13.76 13.95 41.62
CA ALA A 203 13.82 15.40 41.79
C ALA A 203 14.02 16.14 40.46
N ASP A 204 14.31 15.44 39.37
CA ASP A 204 14.39 16.05 38.05
C ASP A 204 13.03 16.64 37.64
N PRO A 205 12.96 17.94 37.31
CA PRO A 205 11.71 18.58 36.94
C PRO A 205 11.05 17.94 35.72
N VAL A 206 11.82 17.40 34.77
CA VAL A 206 11.30 16.79 33.55
C VAL A 206 10.69 15.42 33.87
N ILE A 207 11.34 14.60 34.67
CA ILE A 207 10.79 13.30 35.12
C ILE A 207 9.57 13.52 36.03
N ALA A 208 9.64 14.43 37.01
CA ALA A 208 8.54 14.71 37.94
C ALA A 208 7.28 15.27 37.24
N THR A 209 7.47 16.02 36.14
CA THR A 209 6.35 16.49 35.29
C THR A 209 5.71 15.33 34.51
N ASN A 210 6.43 14.22 34.36
CA ASN A 210 6.05 13.11 33.50
C ASN A 210 5.54 11.87 34.23
N VAL A 211 6.02 11.56 35.43
CA VAL A 211 5.51 10.43 36.21
C VAL A 211 5.44 10.81 37.69
N ASN A 212 4.27 10.58 38.31
CA ASN A 212 4.12 10.72 39.76
C ASN A 212 4.40 9.37 40.43
N VAL A 213 5.70 9.05 40.55
CA VAL A 213 6.16 7.82 41.18
C VAL A 213 5.74 7.76 42.65
N GLN A 214 5.66 8.89 43.34
CA GLN A 214 5.25 8.92 44.75
C GLN A 214 3.81 8.43 44.94
N ALA A 215 2.87 8.86 44.09
CA ALA A 215 1.48 8.39 44.16
C ALA A 215 1.36 6.86 43.96
N LEU A 216 2.20 6.29 43.10
CA LEU A 216 2.31 4.83 42.94
C LEU A 216 2.90 4.16 44.19
N MET A 217 3.97 4.73 44.74
CA MET A 217 4.63 4.19 45.93
C MET A 217 3.72 4.26 47.18
N ASP A 218 2.80 5.24 47.25
CA ASP A 218 1.81 5.32 48.32
C ASP A 218 0.78 4.17 48.27
N GLN A 219 0.65 3.48 47.12
CA GLN A 219 -0.26 2.34 46.91
C GLN A 219 0.40 0.95 47.03
N LEU A 220 1.65 0.84 47.48
CA LEU A 220 2.38 -0.45 47.54
C LEU A 220 1.64 -1.55 48.31
N THR A 221 0.83 -1.19 49.30
CA THR A 221 0.04 -2.15 50.10
C THR A 221 -1.29 -2.55 49.46
N ASN A 222 -1.67 -1.91 48.35
CA ASN A 222 -2.93 -2.09 47.64
C ASN A 222 -2.68 -2.28 46.14
N SER A 223 -2.41 -3.52 45.72
CA SER A 223 -2.11 -3.86 44.31
C SER A 223 -3.15 -3.38 43.30
N THR A 224 -4.44 -3.36 43.67
CA THR A 224 -5.52 -2.82 42.81
C THR A 224 -5.40 -1.30 42.64
N GLY A 225 -5.16 -0.58 43.74
CA GLY A 225 -4.93 0.87 43.70
C GLY A 225 -3.63 1.23 42.96
N TYR A 226 -2.60 0.42 43.11
CA TYR A 226 -1.32 0.57 42.40
C TYR A 226 -1.49 0.43 40.88
N LEU A 227 -2.16 -0.63 40.43
CA LEU A 227 -2.43 -0.84 39.00
C LEU A 227 -3.34 0.26 38.44
N GLN A 228 -4.36 0.68 39.20
CA GLN A 228 -5.26 1.76 38.78
C GLN A 228 -4.52 3.09 38.61
N GLU A 229 -3.75 3.52 39.61
CA GLU A 229 -2.95 4.74 39.55
C GLU A 229 -1.97 4.71 38.36
N GLY A 230 -1.30 3.57 38.13
CA GLY A 230 -0.37 3.43 37.00
C GLY A 230 -1.07 3.48 35.65
N GLN A 231 -2.27 2.91 35.53
CA GLN A 231 -3.10 2.99 34.34
C GLN A 231 -3.63 4.41 34.10
N GLU A 232 -4.03 5.14 35.14
CA GLU A 232 -4.49 6.52 35.06
C GLU A 232 -3.37 7.47 34.59
N GLN A 233 -2.17 7.33 35.16
CA GLN A 233 -1.00 8.10 34.71
C GLN A 233 -0.60 7.73 33.28
N LEU A 234 -0.67 6.45 32.90
CA LEU A 234 -0.40 6.00 31.54
C LEU A 234 -1.38 6.60 30.53
N ALA A 235 -2.68 6.56 30.85
CA ALA A 235 -3.73 7.16 30.02
C ALA A 235 -3.51 8.66 29.83
N ALA A 236 -3.13 9.38 30.89
CA ALA A 236 -2.83 10.81 30.79
C ALA A 236 -1.66 11.12 29.86
N LYS A 237 -0.65 10.23 29.77
CA LYS A 237 0.49 10.41 28.85
C LYS A 237 0.19 10.02 27.42
N LEU A 238 -0.65 9.02 27.22
CA LEU A 238 -1.18 8.69 25.91
C LEU A 238 -2.08 9.84 25.39
N GLU A 239 -2.88 10.46 26.26
CA GLU A 239 -3.66 11.65 25.94
C GLU A 239 -2.77 12.86 25.60
N LEU A 240 -1.63 13.04 26.28
CA LEU A 240 -0.66 14.06 25.92
C LEU A 240 -0.09 13.85 24.51
N ILE A 241 0.21 12.59 24.15
CA ILE A 241 0.67 12.24 22.80
C ILE A 241 -0.42 12.53 21.77
N SER A 242 -1.67 12.15 22.04
CA SER A 242 -2.80 12.42 21.15
C SER A 242 -3.04 13.93 20.99
N ALA A 243 -3.01 14.72 22.07
CA ALA A 243 -3.11 16.18 22.01
C ALA A 243 -1.96 16.81 21.21
N GLN A 244 -0.75 16.26 21.33
CA GLN A 244 0.40 16.68 20.52
C GLN A 244 0.20 16.36 19.04
N ASN A 245 -0.36 15.19 18.72
CA ASN A 245 -0.74 14.84 17.34
C ASN A 245 -1.76 15.84 16.80
N ASP A 246 -2.83 16.12 17.55
CA ASP A 246 -3.86 17.08 17.17
C ASP A 246 -3.31 18.48 16.91
N ALA A 247 -2.44 18.99 17.79
CA ALA A 247 -1.79 20.28 17.61
C ALA A 247 -0.89 20.31 16.37
N THR A 248 -0.17 19.20 16.11
CA THR A 248 0.71 19.04 14.97
C THR A 248 -0.09 18.98 13.66
N LEU A 249 -1.20 18.25 13.66
CA LEU A 249 -2.16 18.20 12.55
C LEU A 249 -2.84 19.56 12.29
N ALA A 250 -3.15 20.32 13.34
CA ALA A 250 -3.68 21.67 13.22
C ALA A 250 -2.65 22.64 12.62
N LEU A 251 -1.39 22.56 13.04
CA LEU A 251 -0.30 23.35 12.44
C LEU A 251 -0.11 23.00 10.96
N MET A 252 -0.27 21.73 10.57
CA MET A 252 -0.23 21.36 9.15
C MET A 252 -1.32 22.07 8.34
N LYS A 253 -2.54 22.21 8.88
CA LYS A 253 -3.62 22.98 8.23
C LYS A 253 -3.28 24.46 8.10
N GLU A 254 -2.66 25.04 9.12
CA GLU A 254 -2.23 26.44 9.10
C GLU A 254 -1.12 26.69 8.06
N LEU A 255 -0.11 25.82 8.03
CA LEU A 255 0.97 25.90 7.06
C LEU A 255 0.46 25.69 5.62
N ASP A 256 -0.55 24.84 5.44
CA ASP A 256 -1.23 24.65 4.16
C ASP A 256 -1.93 25.93 3.67
N ALA A 257 -2.66 26.61 4.56
CA ALA A 257 -3.30 27.88 4.25
C ALA A 257 -2.28 28.99 3.91
N LYS A 258 -1.10 28.96 4.56
CA LYS A 258 -0.02 29.94 4.33
C LYS A 258 0.77 29.68 3.04
N TYR A 259 0.97 28.42 2.66
CA TYR A 259 1.78 28.01 1.50
C TYR A 259 0.98 27.07 0.58
N PRO A 260 -0.02 27.59 -0.14
CA PRO A 260 -0.93 26.77 -0.92
C PRO A 260 -0.24 26.16 -2.14
N VAL A 261 -0.78 25.01 -2.54
CA VAL A 261 -0.34 24.23 -3.70
C VAL A 261 -0.87 24.84 -5.00
N ALA A 262 -0.21 25.88 -5.52
CA ALA A 262 -0.56 26.47 -6.81
C ALA A 262 0.68 26.98 -7.57
N PRO A 263 0.69 26.94 -8.92
CA PRO A 263 1.75 27.58 -9.71
C PRO A 263 1.90 29.05 -9.32
N GLY A 264 3.10 29.45 -8.88
CA GLY A 264 3.39 30.83 -8.44
C GLY A 264 3.02 31.17 -6.99
N ALA A 265 2.59 30.20 -6.17
CA ALA A 265 2.32 30.40 -4.75
C ALA A 265 3.61 30.71 -3.95
N PRO A 266 3.50 31.49 -2.85
CA PRO A 266 4.62 31.79 -1.96
C PRO A 266 5.20 30.52 -1.35
N ARG A 267 6.54 30.46 -1.25
CA ARG A 267 7.29 29.35 -0.67
C ARG A 267 7.94 29.75 0.67
N PRO A 268 8.15 28.81 1.60
CA PRO A 268 8.86 29.07 2.84
C PRO A 268 10.30 29.49 2.56
N THR A 269 10.77 30.54 3.23
CA THR A 269 12.19 30.92 3.20
C THR A 269 13.05 29.93 3.98
N LEU A 270 14.36 29.84 3.69
CA LEU A 270 15.31 29.00 4.46
C LEU A 270 15.24 29.26 5.98
N ALA A 271 15.02 30.50 6.41
CA ALA A 271 14.85 30.85 7.81
C ALA A 271 13.56 30.26 8.42
N GLU A 272 12.46 30.25 7.66
CA GLU A 272 11.20 29.62 8.08
C GLU A 272 11.30 28.10 8.10
N GLN A 273 12.07 27.50 7.19
CA GLN A 273 12.36 26.06 7.20
C GLN A 273 13.16 25.65 8.43
N GLN A 274 14.21 26.42 8.77
CA GLN A 274 15.00 26.20 9.97
C GLN A 274 14.12 26.32 11.23
N ASN A 275 13.28 27.35 11.29
CA ASN A 275 12.33 27.53 12.40
C ASN A 275 11.34 26.34 12.52
N GLN A 276 10.87 25.75 11.41
CA GLN A 276 10.04 24.54 11.48
C GLN A 276 10.81 23.30 11.96
N ARG A 277 12.09 23.16 11.61
CA ARG A 277 12.97 22.12 12.16
C ARG A 277 13.18 22.30 13.65
N ASP A 278 13.41 23.53 14.09
CA ASP A 278 13.58 23.85 15.51
C ASP A 278 12.29 23.56 16.30
N LEU A 279 11.13 23.97 15.79
CA LEU A 279 9.83 23.64 16.38
C LEU A 279 9.52 22.14 16.39
N ALA A 280 9.92 21.40 15.35
CA ALA A 280 9.80 19.95 15.34
C ALA A 280 10.72 19.29 16.38
N ALA A 281 11.93 19.80 16.57
CA ALA A 281 12.82 19.35 17.64
C ALA A 281 12.21 19.64 19.03
N GLU A 282 11.59 20.80 19.24
CA GLU A 282 10.89 21.09 20.49
C GLU A 282 9.70 20.15 20.75
N ARG A 283 8.89 19.86 19.72
CA ARG A 283 7.80 18.87 19.83
C ARG A 283 8.33 17.46 20.08
N GLN A 284 9.46 17.09 19.48
CA GLN A 284 10.07 15.78 19.69
C GLN A 284 10.47 15.59 21.15
N LYS A 285 10.95 16.65 21.84
CA LYS A 285 11.23 16.59 23.29
C LYS A 285 9.98 16.23 24.11
N ILE A 286 8.80 16.71 23.72
CA ILE A 286 7.53 16.37 24.39
C ILE A 286 7.19 14.90 24.16
N ILE A 287 7.33 14.42 22.92
CA ILE A 287 7.08 13.03 22.54
C ILE A 287 8.04 12.08 23.26
N ASP A 288 9.33 12.41 23.29
CA ASP A 288 10.37 11.65 24.01
C ASP A 288 10.13 11.68 25.53
N GLY A 289 9.64 12.81 26.05
CA GLY A 289 9.12 12.98 27.42
C GLY A 289 8.04 11.97 27.77
N ALA A 290 6.99 11.89 26.93
CA ALA A 290 5.91 10.94 27.10
C ALA A 290 6.38 9.48 26.92
N ALA A 291 7.24 9.21 25.93
CA ALA A 291 7.82 7.87 25.70
C ALA A 291 8.55 7.35 26.94
N THR A 292 9.36 8.22 27.54
CA THR A 292 10.10 7.94 28.76
C THR A 292 9.17 7.69 29.94
N ALA A 293 8.11 8.48 30.08
CA ALA A 293 7.09 8.30 31.11
C ALA A 293 6.40 6.94 30.98
N ILE A 294 5.99 6.59 29.76
CA ILE A 294 5.32 5.33 29.46
C ILE A 294 6.23 4.15 29.78
N GLU A 295 7.53 4.24 29.49
CA GLU A 295 8.47 3.17 29.84
C GLU A 295 8.60 2.99 31.36
N ILE A 296 8.77 4.08 32.12
CA ILE A 296 8.82 4.03 33.59
C ILE A 296 7.52 3.43 34.15
N LEU A 297 6.37 3.89 33.66
CA LEU A 297 5.06 3.39 34.07
C LEU A 297 4.86 1.91 33.70
N SER A 298 5.35 1.49 32.54
CA SER A 298 5.30 0.08 32.11
C SER A 298 6.13 -0.83 33.01
N THR A 299 7.32 -0.37 33.42
CA THR A 299 8.13 -1.10 34.42
C THR A 299 7.43 -1.15 35.77
N LEU A 300 6.91 -0.02 36.26
CA LEU A 300 6.22 0.06 37.55
C LEU A 300 5.00 -0.85 37.57
N LEU A 301 4.14 -0.79 36.54
CA LEU A 301 3.00 -1.71 36.36
C LEU A 301 3.47 -3.18 36.33
N GLY A 302 4.61 -3.45 35.71
CA GLY A 302 5.24 -4.78 35.64
C GLY A 302 5.62 -5.38 37.01
N PHE A 303 5.88 -4.55 38.03
CA PHE A 303 6.14 -5.04 39.39
C PHE A 303 4.90 -5.61 40.07
N ALA A 304 3.71 -5.11 39.71
CA ALA A 304 2.43 -5.61 40.21
C ALA A 304 1.84 -6.71 39.30
N ASP A 305 1.94 -6.53 37.98
CA ASP A 305 1.51 -7.50 36.97
C ASP A 305 2.42 -7.45 35.72
N PRO A 306 3.24 -8.48 35.49
CA PRO A 306 4.11 -8.58 34.31
C PRO A 306 3.36 -8.47 32.97
N ARG A 307 2.08 -8.89 32.90
CA ARG A 307 1.25 -8.77 31.70
C ARG A 307 0.87 -7.32 31.46
N ALA A 308 0.37 -6.62 32.49
CA ALA A 308 0.02 -5.21 32.40
C ALA A 308 1.22 -4.36 31.96
N GLY A 309 2.42 -4.61 32.51
CA GLY A 309 3.64 -3.92 32.09
C GLY A 309 4.02 -4.17 30.63
N LYS A 310 3.89 -5.40 30.12
CA LYS A 310 4.14 -5.72 28.70
C LYS A 310 3.16 -5.02 27.76
N ILE A 311 1.88 -4.96 28.12
CA ILE A 311 0.86 -4.32 27.29
C ILE A 311 1.07 -2.81 27.27
N ALA A 312 1.30 -2.18 28.43
CA ALA A 312 1.61 -0.75 28.53
C ALA A 312 2.82 -0.37 27.66
N ALA A 313 3.88 -1.19 27.67
CA ALA A 313 5.06 -0.97 26.84
C ALA A 313 4.76 -1.10 25.34
N GLY A 314 3.93 -2.07 24.94
CA GLY A 314 3.54 -2.28 23.54
C GLY A 314 2.71 -1.11 22.99
N VAL A 315 1.63 -0.75 23.68
CA VAL A 315 0.75 0.35 23.28
C VAL A 315 1.49 1.70 23.31
N GLY A 316 2.29 1.92 24.35
CA GLY A 316 3.12 3.12 24.49
C GLY A 316 4.10 3.32 23.35
N LYS A 317 4.87 2.28 23.00
CA LYS A 317 5.81 2.33 21.88
C LYS A 317 5.11 2.61 20.56
N ALA A 318 3.95 1.99 20.33
CA ALA A 318 3.15 2.25 19.14
C ALA A 318 2.71 3.72 19.06
N ALA A 319 2.15 4.28 20.13
CA ALA A 319 1.72 5.68 20.18
C ALA A 319 2.90 6.67 19.93
N VAL A 320 4.04 6.43 20.56
CA VAL A 320 5.26 7.24 20.40
C VAL A 320 5.80 7.17 18.97
N GLN A 321 5.79 5.99 18.36
CA GLN A 321 6.21 5.80 16.96
C GLN A 321 5.33 6.60 16.00
N VAL A 322 4.01 6.54 16.18
CA VAL A 322 3.05 7.33 15.38
C VAL A 322 3.28 8.83 15.57
N ALA A 323 3.46 9.29 16.80
CA ALA A 323 3.66 10.71 17.08
C ALA A 323 4.98 11.26 16.55
N THR A 324 6.07 10.51 16.72
CA THR A 324 7.40 10.86 16.18
C THR A 324 7.34 10.95 14.65
N ALA A 325 6.63 10.00 14.04
CA ALA A 325 6.41 9.95 12.61
C ALA A 325 5.64 11.20 12.11
N ILE A 326 4.55 11.59 12.79
CA ILE A 326 3.77 12.80 12.47
C ILE A 326 4.61 14.08 12.68
N ASN A 327 5.41 14.15 13.74
CA ASN A 327 6.21 15.31 14.07
C ASN A 327 7.35 15.57 13.05
N ASN A 328 8.02 14.50 12.61
CA ASN A 328 9.08 14.59 11.61
C ASN A 328 8.57 14.96 10.20
N PHE A 329 7.26 14.86 9.96
CA PHE A 329 6.66 15.20 8.67
C PHE A 329 6.64 16.72 8.40
N ILE A 330 6.32 17.55 9.40
CA ILE A 330 6.19 19.02 9.23
C ILE A 330 7.44 19.70 8.64
N PRO A 331 8.65 19.56 9.23
CA PRO A 331 9.82 20.32 8.77
C PRO A 331 10.25 19.95 7.35
N ALA A 332 9.91 18.75 6.92
CA ALA A 332 10.31 18.25 5.61
C ALA A 332 9.31 18.60 4.50
N VAL A 333 8.04 18.82 4.83
CA VAL A 333 7.06 19.44 3.93
C VAL A 333 7.26 20.95 3.83
N ALA A 334 7.65 21.61 4.92
CA ALA A 334 7.96 23.05 4.93
C ALA A 334 9.22 23.39 4.11
N GLY A 335 10.08 22.40 3.82
CA GLY A 335 11.37 22.58 3.16
C GLY A 335 11.34 22.82 1.64
N LEU A 336 10.25 22.46 0.96
CA LEU A 336 10.31 22.17 -0.47
C LEU A 336 9.11 22.74 -1.24
N GLY A 337 9.38 23.27 -2.45
CA GLY A 337 8.30 23.59 -3.39
C GLY A 337 7.58 22.30 -3.81
N LEU A 338 6.32 22.39 -4.22
CA LEU A 338 5.45 21.22 -4.40
C LEU A 338 6.04 20.06 -5.24
N GLY A 339 6.76 20.38 -6.32
CA GLY A 339 7.41 19.38 -7.17
C GLY A 339 8.60 18.66 -6.52
N GLU A 340 9.07 19.10 -5.35
CA GLU A 340 10.12 18.47 -4.57
C GLU A 340 9.57 17.85 -3.28
N ALA A 341 8.52 18.44 -2.68
CA ALA A 341 7.89 17.95 -1.43
C ALA A 341 7.13 16.63 -1.63
N ILE A 342 6.47 16.44 -2.79
CA ILE A 342 5.78 15.20 -3.18
C ILE A 342 6.77 14.02 -3.28
N PHE A 343 8.05 14.29 -3.55
CA PHE A 343 9.11 13.29 -3.75
C PHE A 343 10.12 13.21 -2.59
N SER A 344 9.90 13.93 -1.49
CA SER A 344 10.83 13.98 -0.35
C SER A 344 10.62 12.83 0.64
N MET A 345 11.71 12.39 1.28
CA MET A 345 11.82 11.22 2.18
C MET A 345 10.90 11.23 3.42
N SER A 346 10.19 12.32 3.70
CA SER A 346 9.51 12.55 4.99
C SER A 346 8.05 12.17 5.06
N THR A 347 7.34 12.19 3.93
CA THR A 347 5.96 11.70 3.84
C THR A 347 5.89 10.17 3.99
N LEU A 348 7.06 9.54 3.98
CA LEU A 348 7.31 8.12 3.76
C LEU A 348 7.75 7.43 5.07
N THR A 349 8.65 8.08 5.82
CA THR A 349 8.99 7.71 7.22
C THR A 349 7.76 7.64 8.13
N LEU A 350 6.70 8.37 7.76
CA LEU A 350 5.41 8.37 8.44
C LEU A 350 4.71 7.00 8.36
N THR A 351 4.74 6.36 7.18
CA THR A 351 4.05 5.11 6.89
C THR A 351 4.73 3.89 7.50
N GLY A 352 6.06 3.77 7.35
CA GLY A 352 6.82 2.62 7.85
C GLY A 352 6.75 2.48 9.37
N ASN A 353 6.82 3.61 10.09
CA ASN A 353 6.74 3.65 11.55
C ASN A 353 5.33 3.31 12.08
N VAL A 354 4.27 3.74 11.38
CA VAL A 354 2.88 3.44 11.78
C VAL A 354 2.52 1.97 11.49
N LEU A 355 2.96 1.41 10.35
CA LEU A 355 2.80 -0.03 10.06
C LEU A 355 3.57 -0.90 11.05
N GLY A 356 4.82 -0.53 11.37
CA GLY A 356 5.61 -1.18 12.41
C GLY A 356 4.91 -1.17 13.77
N ALA A 357 4.34 -0.02 14.15
CA ALA A 357 3.54 0.13 15.37
C ALA A 357 2.33 -0.82 15.39
N ILE A 358 1.58 -0.96 14.31
CA ILE A 358 0.43 -1.89 14.22
C ILE A 358 0.89 -3.35 14.36
N THR A 359 1.99 -3.74 13.70
CA THR A 359 2.50 -5.11 13.78
C THR A 359 3.02 -5.49 15.18
N SER A 360 3.48 -4.51 15.97
CA SER A 360 3.96 -4.74 17.33
C SER A 360 2.86 -5.07 18.34
N VAL A 361 1.61 -4.71 18.02
CA VAL A 361 0.43 -5.01 18.83
C VAL A 361 -0.12 -6.40 18.47
N LEU A 362 0.20 -6.96 17.29
CA LEU A 362 -0.30 -8.27 16.82
C LEU A 362 -0.07 -9.44 17.80
N PRO A 363 1.12 -9.61 18.43
CA PRO A 363 1.34 -10.68 19.40
C PRO A 363 0.45 -10.59 20.65
N LEU A 364 -0.14 -9.43 20.92
CA LEU A 364 -1.05 -9.22 22.04
C LEU A 364 -2.43 -9.87 21.80
N PHE A 365 -2.75 -10.18 20.54
CA PHE A 365 -4.02 -10.80 20.14
C PHE A 365 -3.93 -12.33 19.97
N SER A 366 -2.73 -12.92 19.98
CA SER A 366 -2.51 -14.36 19.76
C SER A 366 -2.64 -15.23 21.03
N GLY A 367 -3.24 -14.74 22.11
CA GLY A 367 -3.41 -15.51 23.34
C GLY A 367 -4.58 -15.05 24.23
N VAL A 368 -5.77 -15.63 24.00
CA VAL A 368 -6.98 -15.61 24.90
C VAL A 368 -7.55 -14.18 25.15
N PRO A 369 -8.88 -13.97 25.35
CA PRO A 369 -9.47 -12.62 25.23
C PRO A 369 -8.92 -11.61 26.25
N SER A 370 -8.53 -10.42 25.80
CA SER A 370 -8.11 -9.30 26.67
C SER A 370 -9.31 -8.47 27.14
N PRO A 371 -9.48 -8.21 28.44
CA PRO A 371 -10.55 -7.38 28.96
C PRO A 371 -10.05 -6.04 29.54
N GLU A 372 -9.36 -5.19 28.75
CA GLU A 372 -9.03 -3.82 29.17
C GLU A 372 -9.57 -2.78 28.15
N GLN A 373 -10.64 -2.08 28.54
CA GLN A 373 -11.35 -1.12 27.68
C GLN A 373 -10.52 0.14 27.35
N VAL A 374 -9.68 0.60 28.29
CA VAL A 374 -8.73 1.72 28.09
C VAL A 374 -7.77 1.46 26.93
N MET A 375 -7.38 0.20 26.70
CA MET A 375 -6.44 -0.16 25.64
C MET A 375 -7.10 -0.23 24.26
N LEU A 376 -8.36 -0.66 24.20
CA LEU A 376 -9.16 -0.62 22.97
C LEU A 376 -9.49 0.83 22.57
N ASP A 377 -9.80 1.67 23.56
CA ASP A 377 -10.06 3.10 23.34
C ASP A 377 -8.80 3.80 22.81
N GLU A 378 -7.61 3.44 23.30
CA GLU A 378 -6.37 4.04 22.81
C GLU A 378 -6.00 3.56 21.40
N LEU A 379 -6.22 2.28 21.08
CA LEU A 379 -6.08 1.78 19.71
C LEU A 379 -7.07 2.45 18.75
N ALA A 380 -8.28 2.76 19.22
CA ALA A 380 -9.27 3.53 18.45
C ALA A 380 -8.84 4.98 18.21
N LYS A 381 -8.18 5.62 19.20
CA LYS A 381 -7.60 6.97 19.02
C LYS A 381 -6.43 6.96 18.04
N ILE A 382 -5.51 6.00 18.12
CA ILE A 382 -4.44 5.85 17.13
C ILE A 382 -5.02 5.71 15.72
N ARG A 383 -6.08 4.91 15.55
CA ARG A 383 -6.82 4.82 14.29
C ARG A 383 -7.41 6.16 13.86
N GLN A 384 -7.99 6.92 14.80
CA GLN A 384 -8.60 8.23 14.52
C GLN A 384 -7.56 9.29 14.13
N ASP A 385 -6.39 9.31 14.77
CA ASP A 385 -5.28 10.19 14.42
C ASP A 385 -4.80 9.90 12.98
N ILE A 386 -4.67 8.62 12.63
CA ILE A 386 -4.35 8.16 11.28
C ILE A 386 -5.44 8.57 10.27
N ALA A 387 -6.72 8.43 10.62
CA ALA A 387 -7.83 8.83 9.76
C ALA A 387 -7.94 10.35 9.57
N THR A 388 -7.63 11.12 10.61
CA THR A 388 -7.63 12.59 10.59
C THR A 388 -6.46 13.12 9.76
N LEU A 389 -5.28 12.53 9.95
CA LEU A 389 -4.11 12.77 9.10
C LEU A 389 -4.44 12.47 7.64
N ASN A 390 -5.05 11.32 7.36
CA ASN A 390 -5.52 10.94 6.03
C ASN A 390 -6.47 12.00 5.43
N THR A 391 -7.48 12.44 6.19
CA THR A 391 -8.46 13.45 5.75
C THR A 391 -7.81 14.81 5.46
N ASN A 392 -6.87 15.23 6.31
CA ASN A 392 -6.14 16.48 6.11
C ASN A 392 -5.17 16.39 4.92
N MET A 393 -4.66 15.20 4.63
CA MET A 393 -3.86 14.93 3.44
C MET A 393 -4.71 14.94 2.17
N HIS A 394 -5.89 14.29 2.15
CA HIS A 394 -6.83 14.34 1.01
C HIS A 394 -7.05 15.77 0.49
N SER A 395 -7.40 16.70 1.39
CA SER A 395 -7.63 18.11 1.04
C SER A 395 -6.43 18.82 0.38
N ARG A 396 -5.20 18.34 0.60
CA ARG A 396 -3.95 18.89 0.01
C ARG A 396 -3.57 18.19 -1.29
N PHE A 397 -3.90 16.91 -1.42
CA PHE A 397 -3.53 16.06 -2.56
C PHE A 397 -4.62 15.97 -3.65
N ASP A 398 -5.83 16.47 -3.38
CA ASP A 398 -6.99 16.54 -4.30
C ASP A 398 -6.73 17.29 -5.61
N ARG A 399 -5.59 17.99 -5.74
CA ARG A 399 -5.27 18.73 -6.96
C ARG A 399 -4.04 18.26 -7.73
N LEU A 400 -3.23 17.29 -7.26
CA LEU A 400 -2.11 16.77 -8.08
C LEU A 400 -1.57 15.33 -7.84
N GLU A 401 -1.85 14.51 -6.79
CA GLU A 401 -1.56 13.04 -6.85
C GLU A 401 -2.02 12.14 -5.65
N GLN A 402 -2.55 10.95 -5.97
CA GLN A 402 -3.25 9.93 -5.13
C GLN A 402 -2.36 8.81 -4.53
N GLY A 403 -1.04 9.01 -4.44
CA GLY A 403 -0.13 7.96 -3.94
C GLY A 403 -0.32 7.63 -2.45
N LEU A 404 -0.55 8.64 -1.63
CA LEU A 404 -0.67 8.51 -0.17
C LEU A 404 -2.10 8.17 0.30
N THR A 405 -3.12 8.70 -0.37
CA THR A 405 -4.55 8.41 -0.09
C THR A 405 -4.85 6.92 -0.10
N ASN A 406 -4.32 6.18 -1.08
CA ASN A 406 -4.51 4.74 -1.16
C ASN A 406 -3.78 4.03 -0.01
N LEU A 407 -2.55 4.46 0.31
CA LEU A 407 -1.76 3.87 1.37
C LEU A 407 -2.47 3.95 2.74
N TYR A 408 -3.04 5.12 3.09
CA TYR A 408 -3.81 5.29 4.32
C TYR A 408 -5.17 4.61 4.30
N GLY A 409 -5.84 4.59 3.15
CA GLY A 409 -7.07 3.81 2.97
C GLY A 409 -6.86 2.33 3.24
N ASP A 410 -5.75 1.76 2.77
CA ASP A 410 -5.40 0.36 3.01
C ASP A 410 -4.96 0.08 4.44
N MET A 411 -4.30 1.03 5.11
CA MET A 411 -4.03 0.92 6.55
C MET A 411 -5.33 0.86 7.36
N ILE A 412 -6.30 1.73 7.06
CA ILE A 412 -7.61 1.71 7.72
C ILE A 412 -8.36 0.42 7.40
N ASN A 413 -8.33 -0.04 6.14
CA ASN A 413 -8.96 -1.30 5.74
C ASN A 413 -8.34 -2.53 6.43
N ARG A 414 -7.01 -2.57 6.62
CA ARG A 414 -6.33 -3.65 7.37
C ARG A 414 -6.63 -3.58 8.86
N PHE A 415 -6.73 -2.38 9.43
CA PHE A 415 -7.15 -2.19 10.82
C PHE A 415 -8.61 -2.62 11.02
N ASP A 416 -9.49 -2.28 10.07
CA ASP A 416 -10.89 -2.73 10.05
C ASP A 416 -11.01 -4.24 9.85
N GLU A 417 -10.16 -4.84 9.01
CA GLU A 417 -10.07 -6.29 8.84
C GLU A 417 -9.61 -6.98 10.13
N MET A 418 -8.65 -6.40 10.86
CA MET A 418 -8.19 -6.89 12.17
C MET A 418 -9.30 -6.80 13.23
N MET A 419 -10.00 -5.66 13.33
CA MET A 419 -11.15 -5.51 14.22
C MET A 419 -12.33 -6.40 13.81
N ARG A 420 -12.48 -6.69 12.52
CA ARG A 420 -13.49 -7.63 12.00
C ARG A 420 -13.12 -9.08 12.32
N LEU A 421 -11.83 -9.44 12.27
CA LEU A 421 -11.30 -10.74 12.67
C LEU A 421 -11.44 -10.97 14.18
N GLN A 422 -11.38 -9.92 15.00
CA GLN A 422 -11.70 -9.97 16.43
C GLN A 422 -13.18 -10.30 16.70
N ASN A 423 -14.08 -9.88 15.81
CA ASN A 423 -15.52 -10.20 15.88
C ASN A 423 -15.90 -11.54 15.22
N ALA A 424 -14.98 -12.19 14.50
CA ALA A 424 -15.21 -13.44 13.79
C ALA A 424 -14.53 -14.61 14.50
N THR A 425 -15.30 -15.41 15.24
CA THR A 425 -14.84 -16.64 15.89
C THR A 425 -14.13 -17.60 14.91
N ASN A 426 -13.23 -18.44 15.43
CA ASN A 426 -12.38 -19.50 14.83
C ASN A 426 -12.89 -20.29 13.58
N ALA A 427 -14.14 -20.15 13.15
CA ALA A 427 -14.72 -20.80 11.98
C ALA A 427 -14.32 -20.18 10.62
N GLN A 428 -13.89 -18.91 10.58
CA GLN A 428 -13.42 -18.29 9.32
C GLN A 428 -11.99 -18.72 8.94
N LEU A 429 -11.16 -19.15 9.90
CA LEU A 429 -9.84 -19.74 9.66
C LEU A 429 -9.92 -21.11 8.96
N ALA A 430 -10.94 -21.93 9.29
CA ALA A 430 -11.16 -23.24 8.63
C ALA A 430 -11.73 -23.11 7.19
N ASN A 431 -12.37 -21.98 6.86
CA ASN A 431 -12.95 -21.77 5.53
C ASN A 431 -11.91 -21.32 4.48
N LEU A 432 -10.77 -20.77 4.92
CA LEU A 432 -9.59 -20.50 4.07
C LEU A 432 -8.85 -21.78 3.67
N GLU A 433 -8.87 -22.79 4.55
CA GLU A 433 -8.28 -24.12 4.31
C GLU A 433 -9.04 -24.92 3.23
N THR A 434 -10.35 -24.66 3.08
CA THR A 434 -11.22 -25.39 2.14
C THR A 434 -11.18 -24.83 0.71
N GLN A 435 -10.83 -23.54 0.55
CA GLN A 435 -10.65 -22.91 -0.77
C GLN A 435 -9.31 -23.24 -1.42
N LEU A 436 -8.33 -23.73 -0.64
CA LEU A 436 -7.02 -24.19 -1.12
C LEU A 436 -7.03 -25.61 -1.74
N LEU A 437 -8.15 -26.33 -1.70
CA LEU A 437 -8.20 -27.76 -2.07
C LEU A 437 -8.89 -28.12 -3.40
N ARG A 438 -9.20 -27.14 -4.27
CA ARG A 438 -9.72 -27.40 -5.63
C ARG A 438 -9.19 -26.35 -6.62
N LEU A 439 -8.52 -26.63 -7.75
CA LEU A 439 -8.00 -27.84 -8.40
C LEU A 439 -7.21 -27.36 -9.67
N MET A 440 -6.02 -27.94 -9.91
CA MET A 440 -5.23 -28.07 -11.18
C MET A 440 -4.54 -26.80 -11.72
N PRO A 441 -3.18 -26.73 -11.73
CA PRO A 441 -2.26 -27.73 -12.28
C PRO A 441 -1.35 -28.39 -11.22
N ARG A 442 -1.37 -29.72 -11.15
CA ARG A 442 -0.92 -30.50 -9.99
C ARG A 442 0.45 -31.18 -10.14
N LEU A 443 1.30 -30.74 -11.06
CA LEU A 443 2.62 -31.34 -11.29
C LEU A 443 3.79 -30.41 -10.96
N ASP A 444 3.72 -29.12 -11.32
CA ASP A 444 4.80 -28.16 -11.00
C ASP A 444 4.81 -27.74 -9.51
N MET A 445 3.62 -27.68 -8.89
CA MET A 445 3.49 -27.34 -7.46
C MET A 445 4.06 -28.44 -6.55
N TRP A 446 4.03 -29.71 -6.98
CA TRP A 446 4.67 -30.80 -6.23
C TRP A 446 6.19 -30.67 -6.28
N GLY A 447 6.76 -30.24 -7.41
CA GLY A 447 8.18 -29.95 -7.52
C GLY A 447 8.62 -28.82 -6.59
N ALA A 448 7.87 -27.71 -6.55
CA ALA A 448 8.15 -26.58 -5.66
C ALA A 448 8.00 -26.94 -4.17
N GLU A 449 6.94 -27.66 -3.78
CA GLU A 449 6.74 -28.11 -2.40
C GLU A 449 7.75 -29.19 -1.97
N ILE A 450 8.15 -30.10 -2.87
CA ILE A 450 9.24 -31.05 -2.62
C ILE A 450 10.56 -30.28 -2.45
N ILE A 451 10.83 -29.27 -3.27
CA ILE A 451 12.01 -28.43 -3.15
C ILE A 451 11.99 -27.65 -1.84
N LYS A 452 10.86 -27.07 -1.42
CA LYS A 452 10.72 -26.42 -0.12
C LYS A 452 10.94 -27.40 1.04
N GLY A 453 10.33 -28.58 0.99
CA GLY A 453 10.59 -29.65 1.97
C GLY A 453 12.06 -30.11 1.98
N GLN A 454 12.73 -30.14 0.83
CA GLN A 454 14.16 -30.45 0.73
C GLN A 454 15.06 -29.30 1.23
N GLN A 455 14.67 -28.05 1.01
CA GLN A 455 15.35 -26.88 1.57
C GLN A 455 15.26 -26.90 3.10
N GLU A 456 14.09 -27.22 3.65
CA GLU A 456 13.89 -27.43 5.08
C GLU A 456 14.73 -28.59 5.62
N ASP A 457 14.76 -29.74 4.93
CA ASP A 457 15.57 -30.91 5.29
C ASP A 457 17.08 -30.59 5.29
N ILE A 458 17.57 -29.87 4.28
CA ILE A 458 18.98 -29.47 4.20
C ILE A 458 19.36 -28.46 5.29
N LEU A 459 18.41 -27.62 5.72
CA LEU A 459 18.61 -26.70 6.83
C LEU A 459 18.27 -27.33 8.20
N TYR A 460 17.78 -28.57 8.24
CA TYR A 460 17.37 -29.24 9.48
C TYR A 460 18.53 -29.32 10.48
N ASP A 461 19.70 -29.78 10.05
CA ASP A 461 20.89 -29.85 10.91
C ASP A 461 21.30 -28.45 11.40
N THR A 462 21.21 -27.44 10.54
CA THR A 462 21.54 -26.05 10.92
C THR A 462 20.57 -25.53 11.99
N ASN A 463 19.26 -25.75 11.80
CA ASN A 463 18.22 -25.40 12.76
C ASN A 463 18.37 -26.16 14.07
N LEU A 464 18.65 -27.47 14.02
CA LEU A 464 18.87 -28.30 15.18
C LEU A 464 20.08 -27.83 15.99
N MET A 465 21.18 -27.51 15.32
CA MET A 465 22.38 -26.96 15.97
C MET A 465 22.11 -25.62 16.62
N MET A 466 21.44 -24.70 15.91
CA MET A 466 21.10 -23.40 16.48
C MET A 466 20.17 -23.54 17.67
N ASN A 467 19.14 -24.37 17.55
CA ASN A 467 18.25 -24.64 18.66
C ASN A 467 19.01 -25.23 19.84
N LYS A 468 19.93 -26.18 19.64
CA LYS A 468 20.64 -26.84 20.74
C LYS A 468 21.71 -25.97 21.40
N TYR A 469 22.53 -25.27 20.60
CA TYR A 469 23.78 -24.65 21.07
C TYR A 469 23.72 -23.14 21.25
N ILE A 470 22.74 -22.44 20.66
CA ILE A 470 22.51 -21.03 20.99
C ILE A 470 21.79 -20.94 22.33
N ASP A 471 22.27 -20.06 23.21
CA ASP A 471 21.84 -19.90 24.59
C ASP A 471 22.07 -21.17 25.43
N TYR A 472 23.13 -21.94 25.12
CA TYR A 472 23.42 -23.21 25.78
C TYR A 472 23.58 -23.05 27.31
N GLU A 473 24.35 -22.04 27.74
CA GLU A 473 24.59 -21.79 29.17
C GLU A 473 23.31 -21.39 29.90
N GLU A 474 22.49 -20.53 29.31
CA GLU A 474 21.19 -20.14 29.87
C GLU A 474 20.27 -21.36 30.03
N ARG A 475 20.28 -22.25 29.04
CA ARG A 475 19.36 -23.39 29.02
C ARG A 475 19.78 -24.55 29.93
N TYR A 476 21.08 -24.85 29.96
CA TYR A 476 21.60 -26.02 30.65
C TYR A 476 22.33 -25.66 31.96
N GLY A 477 22.47 -24.37 32.27
CA GLY A 477 23.13 -23.88 33.49
C GLY A 477 24.65 -24.10 33.50
N GLN A 478 25.23 -24.47 32.36
CA GLN A 478 26.66 -24.77 32.21
C GLN A 478 27.12 -24.41 30.78
N PRO A 479 28.38 -23.97 30.60
CA PRO A 479 28.91 -23.69 29.27
C PRO A 479 29.07 -24.96 28.44
N ILE A 480 29.34 -24.81 27.14
CA ILE A 480 29.60 -25.95 26.26
C ILE A 480 30.78 -26.78 26.83
N PRO A 481 30.61 -28.09 27.09
CA PRO A 481 31.56 -28.87 27.90
C PRO A 481 32.97 -28.99 27.33
N SER A 482 33.13 -28.93 26.01
CA SER A 482 34.43 -29.11 25.38
C SER A 482 34.57 -28.37 24.05
N TYR A 483 35.81 -28.08 23.65
CA TYR A 483 36.10 -27.56 22.31
C TYR A 483 35.88 -28.63 21.23
N ASN A 484 36.56 -29.77 21.33
CA ASN A 484 36.54 -30.88 20.36
C ASN A 484 36.56 -32.28 21.04
N GLY A 485 36.07 -32.37 22.29
CA GLY A 485 36.03 -33.60 23.08
C GLY A 485 34.77 -34.44 22.84
N GLY A 486 34.62 -35.55 23.57
CA GLY A 486 33.39 -36.36 23.54
C GLY A 486 32.22 -35.68 24.27
N GLY A 487 31.00 -35.86 23.77
CA GLY A 487 29.79 -35.19 24.28
C GLY A 487 29.44 -33.94 23.47
N ASP A 488 28.80 -32.96 24.13
CA ASP A 488 28.52 -31.66 23.51
C ASP A 488 29.82 -30.87 23.34
N ARG A 489 30.08 -30.42 22.10
CA ARG A 489 31.34 -29.79 21.70
C ARG A 489 31.11 -28.59 20.80
N TYR A 490 31.96 -27.59 20.92
CA TYR A 490 31.85 -26.32 20.19
C TYR A 490 32.09 -26.48 18.68
N THR A 491 33.03 -27.33 18.26
CA THR A 491 33.38 -27.50 16.83
C THR A 491 32.25 -28.04 15.97
N GLU A 492 31.24 -28.66 16.57
CA GLU A 492 30.11 -29.25 15.84
C GLU A 492 29.13 -28.19 15.31
N PRO A 493 28.49 -27.34 16.15
CA PRO A 493 27.67 -26.25 15.66
C PRO A 493 28.49 -25.22 14.87
N GLU A 494 29.74 -24.95 15.24
CA GLU A 494 30.64 -24.06 14.48
C GLU A 494 30.82 -24.55 13.04
N GLY A 495 31.18 -25.83 12.88
CA GLY A 495 31.45 -26.41 11.57
C GLY A 495 30.22 -26.46 10.67
N ILE A 496 29.06 -26.77 11.25
CA ILE A 496 27.77 -26.82 10.53
C ILE A 496 27.35 -25.41 10.11
N LEU A 497 27.36 -24.43 11.03
CA LEU A 497 26.95 -23.06 10.73
C LEU A 497 27.86 -22.40 9.69
N ARG A 498 29.17 -22.60 9.82
CA ARG A 498 30.14 -22.13 8.83
C ARG A 498 29.91 -22.77 7.46
N THR A 499 29.71 -24.10 7.43
CA THR A 499 29.43 -24.83 6.17
C THR A 499 28.11 -24.37 5.55
N ALA A 500 27.09 -24.10 6.37
CA ALA A 500 25.82 -23.56 5.91
C ALA A 500 25.99 -22.17 5.29
N ALA A 501 26.72 -21.28 5.96
CA ALA A 501 26.96 -19.92 5.50
C ALA A 501 27.81 -19.87 4.21
N THR A 502 28.86 -20.69 4.07
CA THR A 502 29.78 -20.60 2.92
C THR A 502 29.47 -21.57 1.77
N THR A 503 28.92 -22.74 2.07
CA THR A 503 28.83 -23.86 1.10
C THR A 503 27.38 -24.23 0.78
N LEU A 504 26.51 -24.40 1.79
CA LEU A 504 25.11 -24.75 1.51
C LEU A 504 24.36 -23.58 0.89
N SER A 505 24.67 -22.34 1.31
CA SER A 505 24.11 -21.12 0.72
C SER A 505 24.31 -21.01 -0.79
N THR A 506 25.29 -21.71 -1.37
CA THR A 506 25.57 -21.71 -2.82
C THR A 506 25.12 -22.98 -3.54
N ARG A 507 24.37 -23.88 -2.90
CA ARG A 507 24.03 -25.19 -3.48
C ARG A 507 22.54 -25.36 -3.72
N ALA A 508 22.21 -26.17 -4.73
CA ALA A 508 20.85 -26.66 -4.91
C ALA A 508 20.46 -27.53 -3.69
N PRO A 509 19.18 -27.50 -3.27
CA PRO A 509 18.04 -26.79 -3.85
C PRO A 509 17.82 -25.36 -3.28
N LEU A 510 18.73 -24.85 -2.43
CA LEU A 510 18.65 -23.49 -1.86
C LEU A 510 18.93 -22.38 -2.89
N THR A 511 19.56 -22.76 -4.00
CA THR A 511 19.85 -21.91 -5.15
C THR A 511 19.54 -22.65 -6.45
N GLY A 512 19.36 -21.90 -7.54
CA GLY A 512 19.20 -22.47 -8.88
C GLY A 512 20.41 -23.30 -9.35
N PRO A 513 20.23 -24.19 -10.35
CA PRO A 513 21.31 -25.00 -10.90
C PRO A 513 22.39 -24.11 -11.50
N SER A 514 23.65 -24.56 -11.58
CA SER A 514 24.75 -23.77 -12.15
C SER A 514 24.78 -23.75 -13.68
N THR A 515 23.87 -24.47 -14.35
CA THR A 515 23.77 -24.58 -15.82
C THR A 515 22.31 -24.72 -16.25
N GLY A 516 22.03 -24.48 -17.55
CA GLY A 516 20.74 -24.81 -18.16
C GLY A 516 19.62 -23.78 -18.03
N TRP A 517 19.93 -22.53 -17.67
CA TRP A 517 18.92 -21.48 -17.46
C TRP A 517 18.19 -21.00 -18.73
N SER A 518 18.71 -21.28 -19.92
CA SER A 518 18.15 -20.79 -21.19
C SER A 518 16.70 -21.21 -21.46
N THR A 519 16.23 -22.28 -20.81
CA THR A 519 14.86 -22.80 -20.95
C THR A 519 14.00 -22.56 -19.71
N THR A 520 14.53 -21.95 -18.66
CA THR A 520 13.83 -21.73 -17.39
C THR A 520 13.05 -20.42 -17.44
N ASP A 521 11.74 -20.49 -17.23
CA ASP A 521 10.87 -19.31 -17.11
C ASP A 521 11.17 -18.53 -15.82
N PRO A 522 11.23 -17.19 -15.85
CA PRO A 522 11.57 -16.40 -14.67
C PRO A 522 10.52 -16.47 -13.55
N VAL A 523 9.23 -16.65 -13.86
CA VAL A 523 8.21 -16.86 -12.82
C VAL A 523 8.41 -18.21 -12.16
N GLN A 524 8.71 -19.24 -12.94
CA GLN A 524 9.02 -20.57 -12.41
C GLN A 524 10.26 -20.53 -11.50
N ALA A 525 11.33 -19.84 -11.93
CA ALA A 525 12.53 -19.66 -11.13
C ALA A 525 12.23 -18.96 -9.79
N LEU A 526 11.47 -17.86 -9.82
CA LEU A 526 11.05 -17.12 -8.63
C LEU A 526 10.13 -17.93 -7.72
N ASN A 527 9.20 -18.71 -8.27
CA ASN A 527 8.32 -19.56 -7.46
C ASN A 527 9.09 -20.74 -6.81
N THR A 528 10.20 -21.18 -7.42
CA THR A 528 10.97 -22.36 -6.97
C THR A 528 12.05 -21.99 -5.95
N TRP A 529 12.77 -20.89 -6.18
CA TRP A 529 13.92 -20.50 -5.34
C TRP A 529 13.74 -19.18 -4.61
N GLU A 530 12.61 -18.50 -4.81
CA GLU A 530 12.36 -17.15 -4.30
C GLU A 530 13.40 -16.13 -4.84
N PRO A 531 13.23 -14.81 -4.65
CA PRO A 531 14.19 -13.83 -5.14
C PRO A 531 15.63 -14.09 -4.63
N ASN A 532 15.76 -14.49 -3.36
CA ASN A 532 17.05 -14.74 -2.72
C ASN A 532 17.80 -15.95 -3.31
N GLY A 533 17.14 -17.08 -3.52
CA GLY A 533 17.77 -18.28 -4.12
C GLY A 533 17.90 -18.18 -5.64
N ALA A 534 17.10 -17.33 -6.29
CA ALA A 534 17.19 -17.06 -7.73
C ALA A 534 18.23 -16.00 -8.11
N LEU A 535 19.01 -15.44 -7.16
CA LEU A 535 19.94 -14.33 -7.41
C LEU A 535 20.88 -14.56 -8.61
N GLY A 536 21.49 -15.73 -8.72
CA GLY A 536 22.35 -16.07 -9.86
C GLY A 536 21.59 -16.14 -11.19
N TYR A 537 20.40 -16.77 -11.19
CA TYR A 537 19.54 -16.84 -12.36
C TYR A 537 19.09 -15.45 -12.82
N LEU A 538 18.71 -14.57 -11.88
CA LEU A 538 18.28 -13.21 -12.15
C LEU A 538 19.44 -12.35 -12.67
N GLU A 539 20.66 -12.50 -12.14
CA GLU A 539 21.82 -11.82 -12.73
C GLU A 539 22.02 -12.24 -14.20
N TRP A 540 21.98 -13.53 -14.51
CA TRP A 540 22.07 -14.02 -15.89
C TRP A 540 20.91 -13.56 -16.77
N TYR A 541 19.68 -13.59 -16.27
CA TYR A 541 18.50 -13.14 -17.01
C TYR A 541 18.63 -11.65 -17.35
N ALA A 542 19.08 -10.83 -16.39
CA ALA A 542 19.36 -9.42 -16.62
C ALA A 542 20.44 -9.20 -17.69
N GLY A 543 21.49 -10.02 -17.69
CA GLY A 543 22.53 -9.97 -18.70
C GLY A 543 22.05 -10.35 -20.10
N ASN A 544 21.31 -11.45 -20.21
CA ASN A 544 20.86 -11.98 -21.49
C ASN A 544 19.70 -11.19 -22.10
N GLN A 545 18.78 -10.68 -21.28
CA GLN A 545 17.59 -9.97 -21.77
C GLN A 545 17.81 -8.46 -21.88
N TYR A 546 18.55 -7.86 -20.94
CA TYR A 546 18.71 -6.40 -20.87
C TYR A 546 20.15 -5.92 -21.08
N GLY A 547 21.11 -6.82 -21.28
CA GLY A 547 22.51 -6.47 -21.54
C GLY A 547 23.27 -5.96 -20.31
N LEU A 548 22.81 -6.31 -19.10
CA LEU A 548 23.53 -5.97 -17.88
C LEU A 548 24.86 -6.76 -17.79
N PRO A 549 26.00 -6.14 -17.43
CA PRO A 549 27.24 -6.89 -17.21
C PRO A 549 27.06 -7.93 -16.09
N THR A 550 27.32 -9.20 -16.39
CA THR A 550 27.22 -10.31 -15.44
C THR A 550 28.58 -10.85 -15.07
N SER A 551 28.65 -11.45 -13.88
CA SER A 551 29.84 -12.15 -13.43
C SER A 551 30.00 -13.52 -14.11
N SER A 552 31.24 -14.01 -14.17
CA SER A 552 31.57 -15.31 -14.77
C SER A 552 31.07 -16.51 -13.95
N THR A 553 30.76 -16.30 -12.67
CA THR A 553 30.32 -17.34 -11.73
C THR A 553 28.80 -17.31 -11.59
N LEU A 554 28.13 -18.30 -12.19
CA LEU A 554 26.66 -18.41 -12.18
C LEU A 554 26.12 -18.77 -10.79
N THR A 555 26.87 -19.53 -10.00
CA THR A 555 26.44 -19.87 -8.63
C THR A 555 26.65 -18.69 -7.69
N LYS A 556 25.55 -18.18 -7.12
CA LYS A 556 25.56 -17.10 -6.12
C LYS A 556 25.04 -17.60 -4.77
N PRO A 557 25.57 -17.11 -3.64
CA PRO A 557 25.02 -17.45 -2.33
C PRO A 557 23.61 -16.91 -2.18
N ASN A 558 22.70 -17.71 -1.63
CA ASN A 558 21.37 -17.29 -1.19
C ASN A 558 21.52 -16.34 0.02
N PRO A 559 21.13 -15.06 -0.10
CA PRO A 559 21.29 -14.07 0.96
C PRO A 559 20.58 -14.44 2.27
N ALA A 560 19.41 -15.08 2.21
CA ALA A 560 18.65 -15.47 3.39
C ALA A 560 19.33 -16.63 4.13
N THR A 561 19.73 -17.68 3.42
CA THR A 561 20.46 -18.81 4.02
C THR A 561 21.79 -18.37 4.61
N TRP A 562 22.54 -17.55 3.86
CA TRP A 562 23.81 -17.02 4.35
C TRP A 562 23.59 -16.19 5.62
N SER A 563 22.63 -15.27 5.64
CA SER A 563 22.38 -14.40 6.80
C SER A 563 21.94 -15.20 8.02
N PHE A 564 21.07 -16.20 7.84
CA PHE A 564 20.62 -17.09 8.91
C PHE A 564 21.79 -17.83 9.57
N ALA A 565 22.61 -18.52 8.77
CA ALA A 565 23.74 -19.30 9.27
C ALA A 565 24.86 -18.40 9.83
N ALA A 566 25.13 -17.27 9.19
CA ALA A 566 26.13 -16.30 9.61
C ALA A 566 25.77 -15.63 10.95
N ARG A 567 24.49 -15.31 11.18
CA ARG A 567 24.00 -14.83 12.48
C ARG A 567 24.18 -15.88 13.56
N GLY A 568 23.76 -17.12 13.30
CA GLY A 568 23.95 -18.24 14.22
C GLY A 568 25.42 -18.45 14.57
N TYR A 569 26.31 -18.42 13.57
CA TYR A 569 27.76 -18.49 13.77
C TYR A 569 28.27 -17.36 14.67
N GLY A 570 27.84 -16.13 14.39
CA GLY A 570 28.23 -14.96 15.17
C GLY A 570 27.81 -15.07 16.64
N VAL A 571 26.56 -15.42 16.90
CA VAL A 571 26.06 -15.58 18.28
C VAL A 571 26.77 -16.71 19.00
N LEU A 572 26.98 -17.85 18.34
CA LEU A 572 27.73 -18.97 18.92
C LEU A 572 29.14 -18.54 19.34
N ALA A 573 29.84 -17.81 18.46
CA ALA A 573 31.19 -17.32 18.72
C ALA A 573 31.23 -16.30 19.88
N LEU A 574 30.21 -15.45 19.96
CA LEU A 574 30.07 -14.42 20.97
C LEU A 574 29.78 -14.99 22.37
N GLN A 575 28.92 -16.01 22.45
CA GLN A 575 28.58 -16.70 23.70
C GLN A 575 29.74 -17.58 24.21
N ASN A 576 30.63 -18.03 23.32
CA ASN A 576 31.72 -18.94 23.66
C ASN A 576 33.09 -18.41 23.19
N PRO A 577 33.54 -17.24 23.67
CA PRO A 577 34.70 -16.53 23.10
C PRO A 577 36.01 -17.33 23.21
N ASP A 578 36.23 -18.09 24.28
CA ASP A 578 37.47 -18.85 24.46
C ASP A 578 37.58 -20.06 23.53
N TYR A 579 36.45 -20.61 23.07
CA TYR A 579 36.44 -21.61 22.01
C TYR A 579 36.52 -20.95 20.63
N ALA A 580 35.83 -19.84 20.41
CA ALA A 580 35.87 -19.11 19.15
C ALA A 580 37.29 -18.61 18.79
N LYS A 581 38.09 -18.19 19.78
CA LYS A 581 39.52 -17.85 19.61
C LYS A 581 40.35 -18.98 18.99
N GLN A 582 39.99 -20.23 19.24
CA GLN A 582 40.73 -21.41 18.76
C GLN A 582 40.41 -21.75 17.30
N VAL A 583 39.28 -21.26 16.76
CA VAL A 583 38.93 -21.37 15.34
C VAL A 583 39.85 -20.42 14.55
N SER A 584 40.24 -20.77 13.32
CA SER A 584 41.04 -19.86 12.49
C SER A 584 40.26 -18.59 12.10
N ALA A 585 40.89 -17.41 12.18
CA ALA A 585 40.31 -16.14 11.73
C ALA A 585 39.94 -16.16 10.23
N THR A 586 40.62 -17.00 9.45
CA THR A 586 40.31 -17.23 8.03
C THR A 586 38.88 -17.74 7.83
N GLU A 587 38.33 -18.52 8.77
CA GLU A 587 36.98 -19.07 8.61
C GLU A 587 35.91 -17.99 8.76
N THR A 588 36.05 -17.09 9.73
CA THR A 588 35.15 -15.93 9.87
C THR A 588 35.29 -14.98 8.68
N ALA A 589 36.53 -14.75 8.21
CA ALA A 589 36.80 -13.96 7.00
C ALA A 589 36.14 -14.56 5.74
N ARG A 590 36.06 -15.89 5.62
CA ARG A 590 35.35 -16.56 4.52
C ARG A 590 33.84 -16.34 4.55
N ILE A 591 33.23 -16.38 5.74
CA ILE A 591 31.80 -16.07 5.89
C ILE A 591 31.54 -14.61 5.47
N ILE A 592 32.38 -13.68 5.93
CA ILE A 592 32.31 -12.26 5.55
C ILE A 592 32.48 -12.07 4.04
N SER A 593 33.47 -12.71 3.42
CA SER A 593 33.69 -12.67 1.97
C SER A 593 32.49 -13.17 1.18
N THR A 594 31.82 -14.23 1.66
CA THR A 594 30.60 -14.75 1.01
C THR A 594 29.47 -13.71 1.05
N GLY A 595 29.34 -12.95 2.14
CA GLY A 595 28.41 -11.83 2.24
C GLY A 595 28.78 -10.67 1.29
N GLN A 596 30.08 -10.39 1.14
CA GLN A 596 30.57 -9.36 0.21
C GLN A 596 30.29 -9.74 -1.26
N ASP A 597 30.32 -11.02 -1.60
CA ASP A 597 29.93 -11.51 -2.93
C ASP A 597 28.45 -11.24 -3.21
N ILE A 598 27.57 -11.43 -2.21
CA ILE A 598 26.14 -11.05 -2.30
C ILE A 598 25.99 -9.54 -2.57
N LEU A 599 26.67 -8.70 -1.77
CA LEU A 599 26.61 -7.24 -1.92
C LEU A 599 27.17 -6.76 -3.26
N THR A 600 28.14 -7.48 -3.83
CA THR A 600 28.69 -7.17 -5.14
C THR A 600 27.65 -7.35 -6.24
N VAL A 601 26.88 -8.44 -6.21
CA VAL A 601 25.78 -8.66 -7.17
C VAL A 601 24.67 -7.64 -6.96
N ASN A 602 24.25 -7.39 -5.70
CA ASN A 602 23.26 -6.36 -5.36
C ASN A 602 23.62 -5.00 -5.99
N ARG A 603 24.85 -4.52 -5.77
CA ARG A 603 25.32 -3.25 -6.32
C ARG A 603 25.43 -3.25 -7.83
N ALA A 604 25.69 -4.39 -8.46
CA ALA A 604 25.73 -4.50 -9.91
C ALA A 604 24.32 -4.35 -10.52
N LEU A 605 23.29 -4.96 -9.91
CA LEU A 605 21.90 -4.89 -10.37
C LEU A 605 21.34 -3.46 -10.39
N SER A 606 21.71 -2.62 -9.43
CA SER A 606 21.25 -1.22 -9.31
C SER A 606 22.28 -0.18 -9.76
N LYS A 607 23.44 -0.61 -10.28
CA LYS A 607 24.50 0.31 -10.69
C LYS A 607 23.98 1.32 -11.71
N PRO A 608 24.02 2.64 -11.43
CA PRO A 608 23.52 3.64 -12.37
C PRO A 608 24.43 3.72 -13.61
N LYS A 609 23.89 4.27 -14.70
CA LYS A 609 24.68 4.61 -15.88
C LYS A 609 25.79 5.59 -15.50
N SER A 610 27.00 5.34 -16.00
CA SER A 610 28.17 6.20 -15.75
C SER A 610 27.95 7.62 -16.29
N THR A 611 27.21 7.75 -17.38
CA THR A 611 26.76 9.01 -17.98
C THR A 611 25.24 9.00 -18.15
N PRO A 612 24.55 10.14 -17.98
CA PRO A 612 23.13 10.24 -18.30
C PRO A 612 22.84 9.79 -19.74
N GLY A 613 21.73 9.07 -19.94
CA GLY A 613 21.27 8.67 -21.26
C GLY A 613 20.83 9.85 -22.12
N ALA A 614 20.39 9.58 -23.35
CA ALA A 614 19.83 10.59 -24.25
C ALA A 614 18.57 11.28 -23.67
N ASP A 615 17.88 10.61 -22.74
CA ASP A 615 16.75 11.09 -21.97
C ASP A 615 17.15 11.91 -20.72
N GLY A 616 18.44 12.11 -20.49
CA GLY A 616 18.99 12.78 -19.30
C GLY A 616 18.94 11.93 -18.03
N LYS A 617 18.51 10.65 -18.12
CA LYS A 617 18.31 9.77 -16.96
C LYS A 617 19.52 8.86 -16.71
N ARG A 618 19.74 8.52 -15.44
CA ARG A 618 20.83 7.66 -14.95
C ARG A 618 20.40 6.23 -14.61
N THR A 619 19.09 5.95 -14.55
CA THR A 619 18.56 4.59 -14.35
C THR A 619 19.14 3.62 -15.37
N ASN A 620 19.58 2.45 -14.90
CA ASN A 620 20.29 1.47 -15.72
C ASN A 620 19.38 0.70 -16.68
N VAL A 621 20.01 -0.06 -17.58
CA VAL A 621 19.32 -0.79 -18.66
C VAL A 621 18.30 -1.82 -18.16
N LEU A 622 18.57 -2.46 -17.02
CA LEU A 622 17.68 -3.45 -16.41
C LEU A 622 16.35 -2.82 -15.99
N PHE A 623 16.39 -1.78 -15.16
CA PHE A 623 15.15 -1.16 -14.66
C PHE A 623 14.43 -0.35 -15.74
N THR A 624 15.15 0.28 -16.69
CA THR A 624 14.50 0.90 -17.86
C THR A 624 13.85 -0.15 -18.78
N GLY A 625 14.45 -1.33 -18.92
CA GLY A 625 13.90 -2.42 -19.73
C GLY A 625 12.66 -3.04 -19.08
N LEU A 626 12.73 -3.36 -17.79
CA LEU A 626 11.60 -3.93 -17.04
C LEU A 626 10.38 -2.99 -16.99
N THR A 627 10.60 -1.69 -16.80
CA THR A 627 9.51 -0.70 -16.80
C THR A 627 8.89 -0.55 -18.20
N ALA A 628 9.69 -0.62 -19.27
CA ALA A 628 9.19 -0.66 -20.64
C ALA A 628 8.40 -1.95 -20.94
N ASP A 629 8.91 -3.11 -20.53
CA ASP A 629 8.22 -4.40 -20.68
C ASP A 629 6.87 -4.40 -19.97
N TYR A 630 6.79 -3.76 -18.80
CA TYR A 630 5.55 -3.62 -18.06
C TYR A 630 4.50 -2.83 -18.85
N LEU A 631 4.87 -1.68 -19.41
CA LEU A 631 3.96 -0.90 -20.26
C LEU A 631 3.56 -1.64 -21.54
N ASN A 632 4.49 -2.37 -22.14
CA ASN A 632 4.21 -3.19 -23.32
C ASN A 632 3.19 -4.29 -23.01
N ALA A 633 3.37 -5.00 -21.89
CA ALA A 633 2.45 -6.04 -21.42
C ALA A 633 1.04 -5.49 -21.14
N VAL A 634 0.95 -4.34 -20.44
CA VAL A 634 -0.33 -3.64 -20.21
C VAL A 634 -0.97 -3.19 -21.53
N GLY A 635 -0.15 -2.72 -22.47
CA GLY A 635 -0.56 -2.35 -23.82
C GLY A 635 -1.18 -3.53 -24.59
N ASP A 636 -0.56 -4.71 -24.52
CA ASP A 636 -1.07 -5.92 -25.16
C ASP A 636 -2.38 -6.40 -24.51
N LEU A 637 -2.45 -6.44 -23.17
CA LEU A 637 -3.69 -6.76 -22.45
C LEU A 637 -4.85 -5.84 -22.89
N ARG A 638 -4.60 -4.54 -23.02
CA ARG A 638 -5.58 -3.58 -23.55
C ARG A 638 -6.05 -3.93 -24.96
N LEU A 639 -5.15 -4.35 -25.85
CA LEU A 639 -5.51 -4.76 -27.21
C LEU A 639 -6.39 -6.02 -27.20
N LYS A 640 -6.10 -7.00 -26.34
CA LYS A 640 -6.93 -8.22 -26.19
C LYS A 640 -8.32 -7.91 -25.64
N LEU A 641 -8.42 -7.04 -24.63
CA LEU A 641 -9.72 -6.57 -24.11
C LEU A 641 -10.54 -5.85 -25.20
N THR A 642 -9.88 -5.03 -26.03
CA THR A 642 -10.54 -4.36 -27.17
C THR A 642 -11.13 -5.35 -28.15
N ALA A 643 -10.42 -6.44 -28.46
CA ALA A 643 -10.88 -7.47 -29.39
C ALA A 643 -12.14 -8.17 -28.86
N VAL A 644 -12.17 -8.52 -27.57
CA VAL A 644 -13.37 -9.10 -26.93
C VAL A 644 -14.54 -8.10 -26.94
N ARG A 645 -14.28 -6.81 -26.69
CA ARG A 645 -15.31 -5.77 -26.77
C ARG A 645 -15.96 -5.70 -28.15
N LYS A 646 -15.15 -5.72 -29.22
CA LYS A 646 -15.64 -5.68 -30.62
C LYS A 646 -16.56 -6.85 -30.96
N LYS A 647 -16.27 -8.05 -30.43
CA LYS A 647 -17.13 -9.23 -30.58
C LYS A 647 -18.54 -8.99 -30.02
N TYR A 648 -18.66 -8.27 -28.90
CA TYR A 648 -19.96 -7.96 -28.29
C TYR A 648 -20.66 -6.73 -28.87
N SER A 649 -19.96 -5.93 -29.68
CA SER A 649 -20.58 -4.91 -30.54
C SER A 649 -20.98 -5.45 -31.92
N ASP A 650 -20.92 -6.77 -32.14
CA ASP A 650 -21.17 -7.43 -33.44
C ASP A 650 -20.36 -6.79 -34.58
N ASP A 651 -19.11 -6.37 -34.31
CA ASP A 651 -18.22 -5.62 -35.20
C ASP A 651 -18.80 -4.28 -35.72
N LYS A 652 -19.88 -3.78 -35.14
CA LYS A 652 -20.47 -2.47 -35.45
C LYS A 652 -19.74 -1.35 -34.72
N GLU A 653 -19.78 -0.17 -35.32
CA GLU A 653 -19.18 1.06 -34.80
C GLU A 653 -20.15 1.79 -33.86
N TYR A 654 -20.37 1.22 -32.68
CA TYR A 654 -21.05 1.89 -31.57
C TYR A 654 -20.30 1.67 -30.26
N ASN A 655 -20.55 2.55 -29.30
CA ASN A 655 -19.95 2.50 -27.99
C ASN A 655 -20.78 1.61 -27.05
N LEU A 656 -20.23 0.44 -26.71
CA LEU A 656 -20.85 -0.53 -25.79
C LEU A 656 -21.08 0.04 -24.39
N PHE A 657 -20.22 0.96 -23.93
CA PHE A 657 -20.30 1.60 -22.61
C PHE A 657 -20.76 3.06 -22.69
N GLY A 658 -21.17 3.50 -23.88
CA GLY A 658 -21.64 4.86 -24.11
C GLY A 658 -23.09 5.06 -23.70
N PRO A 659 -23.54 6.33 -23.68
CA PRO A 659 -24.95 6.63 -23.45
C PRO A 659 -25.82 6.06 -24.57
N ILE A 660 -27.09 5.79 -24.26
CA ILE A 660 -28.08 5.32 -25.25
C ILE A 660 -28.42 6.37 -26.33
N ASP A 661 -28.10 7.64 -26.09
CA ASP A 661 -28.28 8.76 -27.03
C ASP A 661 -27.01 9.06 -27.85
N GLN A 662 -26.04 8.16 -27.83
CA GLN A 662 -24.77 8.30 -28.57
C GLN A 662 -24.99 8.58 -30.07
N ALA A 663 -24.06 9.34 -30.65
CA ALA A 663 -24.08 9.66 -32.08
C ALA A 663 -23.81 8.40 -32.91
N MET A 664 -24.60 8.20 -33.97
CA MET A 664 -24.44 7.07 -34.90
C MET A 664 -23.51 7.42 -36.07
N PRO A 665 -22.71 6.46 -36.55
CA PRO A 665 -21.98 6.60 -37.82
C PRO A 665 -22.97 6.81 -38.98
N ASP A 666 -22.47 7.26 -40.14
CA ASP A 666 -23.33 7.57 -41.29
C ASP A 666 -24.23 6.38 -41.71
N ALA A 667 -23.71 5.15 -41.61
CA ALA A 667 -24.46 3.93 -41.89
C ALA A 667 -25.62 3.65 -40.91
N GLY A 668 -25.63 4.28 -39.73
CA GLY A 668 -26.67 4.15 -38.71
C GLY A 668 -27.66 5.31 -38.67
N LYS A 669 -27.51 6.33 -39.52
CA LYS A 669 -28.41 7.49 -39.55
C LYS A 669 -29.76 7.15 -40.20
N LEU A 670 -30.83 7.70 -39.65
CA LEU A 670 -32.16 7.61 -40.24
C LEU A 670 -32.22 8.47 -41.51
N THR A 671 -32.61 7.86 -42.63
CA THR A 671 -32.73 8.55 -43.92
C THR A 671 -34.18 8.91 -44.20
N ASP A 672 -34.45 10.17 -44.52
CA ASP A 672 -35.81 10.62 -44.85
C ASP A 672 -36.25 10.16 -46.25
N PRO A 673 -37.46 9.61 -46.40
CA PRO A 673 -37.99 9.26 -47.71
C PRO A 673 -38.39 10.52 -48.50
N ALA A 674 -38.26 10.47 -49.82
CA ALA A 674 -38.71 11.54 -50.71
C ALA A 674 -40.26 11.68 -50.75
N GLY A 675 -40.97 10.56 -50.62
CA GLY A 675 -42.43 10.50 -50.58
C GLY A 675 -42.96 9.73 -49.37
N VAL A 676 -44.14 10.11 -48.90
CA VAL A 676 -44.86 9.52 -47.76
C VAL A 676 -46.03 8.71 -48.31
N GLN A 677 -46.07 7.42 -47.98
CA GLN A 677 -47.13 6.50 -48.41
C GLN A 677 -48.37 6.60 -47.51
N PRO A 678 -49.57 6.21 -47.97
CA PRO A 678 -50.73 6.11 -47.10
C PRO A 678 -50.50 5.07 -46.00
N CYS A 679 -51.02 5.33 -44.80
CA CYS A 679 -50.91 4.42 -43.67
C CYS A 679 -51.73 3.15 -43.87
N ASN A 680 -52.80 3.22 -44.67
CA ASN A 680 -53.64 2.09 -45.11
C ASN A 680 -54.23 2.41 -46.50
N GLY A 681 -54.22 1.45 -47.43
CA GLY A 681 -54.94 1.55 -48.71
C GLY A 681 -54.34 2.50 -49.76
N ALA A 682 -55.17 2.94 -50.69
CA ALA A 682 -54.94 4.05 -51.63
C ALA A 682 -55.45 5.38 -50.99
N PRO A 683 -55.04 6.59 -51.43
CA PRO A 683 -54.35 6.94 -52.69
C PRO A 683 -52.82 7.05 -52.57
N GLY A 684 -52.12 7.29 -53.68
CA GLY A 684 -50.65 7.17 -53.83
C GLY A 684 -49.75 8.02 -52.91
N TYR A 685 -48.48 8.17 -53.28
CA TYR A 685 -47.49 8.88 -52.47
C TYR A 685 -47.72 10.40 -52.45
N LEU A 686 -47.52 11.02 -51.29
CA LEU A 686 -47.45 12.48 -51.14
C LEU A 686 -45.99 12.91 -50.94
N SER A 687 -45.58 14.09 -51.45
CA SER A 687 -44.25 14.60 -51.14
C SER A 687 -44.14 14.95 -49.64
N ARG A 688 -42.97 14.68 -49.04
CA ARG A 688 -42.75 14.87 -47.60
C ARG A 688 -42.71 16.37 -47.22
N PRO A 689 -43.46 16.81 -46.20
CA PRO A 689 -43.31 18.12 -45.56
C PRO A 689 -42.02 18.26 -44.76
N ASN A 690 -41.48 19.47 -44.68
CA ASN A 690 -40.26 19.76 -43.93
C ASN A 690 -40.43 19.63 -42.40
N ASN A 691 -41.67 19.78 -41.88
CA ASN A 691 -41.97 19.76 -40.44
C ASN A 691 -42.22 18.36 -39.86
N ILE A 692 -41.97 17.30 -40.64
CA ILE A 692 -41.96 15.90 -40.19
C ILE A 692 -40.85 15.12 -40.91
N ALA A 693 -39.98 14.47 -40.15
CA ALA A 693 -38.81 13.76 -40.66
C ALA A 693 -38.47 12.56 -39.77
N LEU A 694 -38.01 11.45 -40.35
CA LEU A 694 -37.39 10.36 -39.61
C LEU A 694 -36.12 10.84 -38.92
N SER A 695 -35.35 11.70 -39.58
CA SER A 695 -34.13 12.31 -39.03
C SER A 695 -34.36 13.19 -37.80
N SER A 696 -35.61 13.62 -37.56
CA SER A 696 -35.98 14.41 -36.37
C SER A 696 -36.27 13.56 -35.13
N ALA A 697 -36.28 12.24 -35.25
CA ALA A 697 -36.43 11.36 -34.09
C ALA A 697 -35.17 11.41 -33.20
N PRO A 698 -35.31 11.24 -31.86
CA PRO A 698 -34.17 11.14 -30.96
C PRO A 698 -33.13 10.10 -31.40
N SER A 699 -31.84 10.33 -31.10
CA SER A 699 -30.74 9.47 -31.54
C SER A 699 -30.86 8.01 -31.09
N VAL A 700 -31.51 7.74 -29.96
CA VAL A 700 -31.81 6.38 -29.49
C VAL A 700 -32.59 5.54 -30.50
N PHE A 701 -33.44 6.14 -31.35
CA PHE A 701 -34.16 5.42 -32.40
C PHE A 701 -33.23 4.95 -33.52
N ALA A 702 -32.32 5.83 -33.94
CA ALA A 702 -31.27 5.51 -34.92
C ALA A 702 -30.36 4.40 -34.36
N PHE A 703 -29.96 4.53 -33.09
CA PHE A 703 -29.14 3.53 -32.41
C PHE A 703 -29.84 2.18 -32.32
N ALA A 704 -31.12 2.16 -31.95
CA ALA A 704 -31.91 0.94 -31.90
C ALA A 704 -31.99 0.24 -33.27
N GLN A 705 -32.26 0.99 -34.35
CA GLN A 705 -32.32 0.42 -35.70
C GLN A 705 -30.94 -0.11 -36.18
N TYR A 706 -29.85 0.53 -35.77
CA TYR A 706 -28.50 0.14 -36.14
C TYR A 706 -28.02 -1.10 -35.36
N ALA A 707 -28.12 -1.08 -34.04
CA ALA A 707 -27.45 -2.02 -33.15
C ALA A 707 -28.33 -3.19 -32.66
N HIS A 708 -29.61 -2.96 -32.34
CA HIS A 708 -30.46 -3.95 -31.68
C HIS A 708 -30.70 -5.18 -32.59
N PRO A 709 -30.72 -6.43 -32.05
CA PRO A 709 -31.01 -7.63 -32.85
C PRO A 709 -32.41 -7.58 -33.48
N ASP A 710 -33.42 -7.25 -32.66
CA ASP A 710 -34.79 -6.99 -33.13
C ASP A 710 -34.94 -5.53 -33.54
N LYS A 711 -34.38 -5.17 -34.69
CA LYS A 711 -34.31 -3.77 -35.17
C LYS A 711 -35.72 -3.16 -35.31
N PRO A 712 -36.01 -2.01 -34.69
CA PRO A 712 -37.23 -1.28 -35.02
C PRO A 712 -37.21 -0.78 -36.46
N LYS A 713 -38.37 -0.80 -37.11
CA LYS A 713 -38.59 -0.13 -38.39
C LYS A 713 -39.23 1.23 -38.15
N MET A 714 -38.54 2.26 -38.58
CA MET A 714 -39.02 3.65 -38.55
C MET A 714 -39.63 3.97 -39.91
N SER A 715 -40.86 4.50 -39.94
CA SER A 715 -41.52 4.86 -41.20
C SER A 715 -42.39 6.11 -41.08
N LEU A 716 -42.55 6.80 -42.19
CA LEU A 716 -43.53 7.87 -42.35
C LEU A 716 -44.71 7.33 -43.16
N CYS A 717 -45.92 7.62 -42.70
CA CYS A 717 -47.13 7.40 -43.49
C CYS A 717 -48.15 8.52 -43.26
N TYR A 718 -49.19 8.60 -44.08
CA TYR A 718 -50.28 9.56 -43.90
C TYR A 718 -51.66 8.91 -43.92
N ASP A 719 -52.61 9.47 -43.17
CA ASP A 719 -54.04 9.22 -43.33
C ASP A 719 -54.70 10.52 -43.83
N ALA A 720 -55.50 10.44 -44.88
CA ALA A 720 -56.27 11.56 -45.38
C ALA A 720 -57.75 11.21 -45.47
N GLY A 721 -58.63 12.18 -45.22
CA GLY A 721 -60.07 11.95 -45.31
C GLY A 721 -60.87 13.24 -45.23
N MET A 722 -62.09 13.18 -45.77
CA MET A 722 -63.08 14.25 -45.59
C MET A 722 -63.77 14.07 -44.23
N VAL A 723 -63.71 15.10 -43.40
CA VAL A 723 -64.32 15.15 -42.05
C VAL A 723 -65.30 16.33 -41.95
N ASN A 724 -66.04 16.42 -40.84
CA ASN A 724 -67.04 17.48 -40.60
C ASN A 724 -68.05 17.63 -41.75
N ILE A 725 -68.47 16.49 -42.31
CA ILE A 725 -69.36 16.46 -43.48
C ILE A 725 -70.75 16.93 -43.04
N THR A 726 -71.24 17.98 -43.69
CA THR A 726 -72.60 18.49 -43.49
C THR A 726 -73.33 18.49 -44.82
N ARG A 727 -74.54 17.92 -44.83
CA ARG A 727 -75.43 17.93 -46.00
C ARG A 727 -76.60 18.85 -45.69
N SER A 728 -76.80 19.83 -46.55
CA SER A 728 -77.92 20.79 -46.49
C SER A 728 -78.72 20.72 -47.78
N SER A 729 -79.99 21.11 -47.73
CA SER A 729 -80.85 21.15 -48.92
C SER A 729 -81.25 22.58 -49.23
N THR A 730 -81.36 22.86 -50.53
CA THR A 730 -81.96 24.07 -51.07
C THR A 730 -83.21 23.70 -51.86
N THR A 731 -83.89 24.68 -52.46
CA THR A 731 -85.03 24.42 -53.34
C THR A 731 -84.67 23.56 -54.56
N LYS A 732 -83.40 23.53 -54.99
CA LYS A 732 -82.94 22.85 -56.21
C LYS A 732 -81.88 21.76 -55.99
N PHE A 733 -81.07 21.86 -54.93
CA PHE A 733 -79.89 20.99 -54.72
C PHE A 733 -79.76 20.44 -53.31
N TYR A 734 -79.15 19.26 -53.18
CA TYR A 734 -78.41 18.88 -51.97
C TYR A 734 -76.97 19.39 -52.07
N ILE A 735 -76.50 20.11 -51.05
CA ILE A 735 -75.16 20.68 -50.95
C ILE A 735 -74.43 19.98 -49.81
N THR A 736 -73.29 19.36 -50.13
CA THR A 736 -72.37 18.76 -49.16
C THR A 736 -71.17 19.66 -48.96
N LYS A 737 -70.87 19.98 -47.70
CA LYS A 737 -69.64 20.67 -47.30
C LYS A 737 -68.80 19.76 -46.43
N ALA A 738 -67.48 19.82 -46.56
CA ALA A 738 -66.54 19.03 -45.77
C ALA A 738 -65.27 19.81 -45.44
N SER A 739 -64.45 19.25 -44.56
CA SER A 739 -63.07 19.67 -44.30
C SER A 739 -62.11 18.56 -44.71
N LEU A 740 -60.96 18.90 -45.28
CA LEU A 740 -59.87 17.97 -45.50
C LEU A 740 -59.10 17.81 -44.19
N ARG A 741 -58.99 16.57 -43.70
CA ARG A 741 -58.06 16.21 -42.63
C ARG A 741 -56.92 15.38 -43.21
N VAL A 742 -55.69 15.86 -43.06
CA VAL A 742 -54.47 15.10 -43.37
C VAL A 742 -53.70 14.89 -42.07
N GLN A 743 -53.36 13.65 -41.76
CA GLN A 743 -52.55 13.28 -40.61
C GLN A 743 -51.29 12.59 -41.11
N MET A 744 -50.11 13.17 -40.87
CA MET A 744 -48.84 12.47 -41.11
C MET A 744 -48.31 11.90 -39.81
N ARG A 745 -47.85 10.65 -39.87
CA ARG A 745 -47.43 9.86 -38.71
C ARG A 745 -46.01 9.38 -38.88
N LEU A 746 -45.19 9.59 -37.86
CA LEU A 746 -43.92 8.91 -37.67
C LEU A 746 -44.20 7.68 -36.81
N ARG A 747 -44.09 6.50 -37.44
CA ARG A 747 -44.37 5.20 -36.84
C ARG A 747 -43.09 4.48 -36.46
N VAL A 748 -43.16 3.81 -35.32
CA VAL A 748 -42.15 2.92 -34.80
C VAL A 748 -42.78 1.53 -34.74
N GLN A 749 -42.26 0.62 -35.57
CA GLN A 749 -42.63 -0.78 -35.52
C GLN A 749 -41.52 -1.57 -34.83
N TRP A 750 -41.81 -2.18 -33.69
CA TRP A 750 -40.88 -3.05 -32.98
C TRP A 750 -41.53 -4.43 -32.78
N GLY A 751 -41.01 -5.45 -33.49
CA GLY A 751 -41.69 -6.74 -33.59
C GLY A 751 -43.03 -6.61 -34.35
N SER A 752 -44.12 -7.10 -33.76
CA SER A 752 -45.48 -6.98 -34.31
C SER A 752 -46.19 -5.69 -33.89
N GLU A 753 -45.64 -4.95 -32.93
CA GLU A 753 -46.28 -3.74 -32.39
C GLU A 753 -45.95 -2.52 -33.25
N VAL A 754 -46.96 -1.80 -33.72
CA VAL A 754 -46.83 -0.54 -34.45
C VAL A 754 -47.40 0.59 -33.60
N ARG A 755 -46.58 1.59 -33.28
CA ARG A 755 -46.99 2.76 -32.50
C ARG A 755 -46.62 4.05 -33.21
N ASP A 756 -47.50 5.04 -33.11
CA ASP A 756 -47.21 6.39 -33.58
C ASP A 756 -46.39 7.13 -32.51
N TYR A 757 -45.19 7.61 -32.86
CA TYR A 757 -44.36 8.45 -31.99
C TYR A 757 -44.71 9.92 -32.17
N GLN A 758 -44.90 10.37 -33.42
CA GLN A 758 -45.33 11.74 -33.72
C GLN A 758 -46.45 11.72 -34.73
N VAL A 759 -47.46 12.56 -34.52
CA VAL A 759 -48.57 12.80 -35.44
C VAL A 759 -48.71 14.29 -35.66
N ARG A 760 -48.71 14.71 -36.93
CA ARG A 760 -48.99 16.08 -37.37
C ARG A 760 -50.32 16.08 -38.10
N THR A 761 -51.27 16.90 -37.65
CA THR A 761 -52.64 16.94 -38.20
C THR A 761 -52.97 18.32 -38.74
N LEU A 762 -53.34 18.40 -40.01
CA LEU A 762 -53.97 19.58 -40.61
C LEU A 762 -55.47 19.28 -40.80
N THR A 763 -56.34 20.20 -40.37
CA THR A 763 -57.77 20.18 -40.73
C THR A 763 -58.13 21.52 -41.35
N THR A 764 -58.51 21.54 -42.62
CA THR A 764 -58.85 22.77 -43.36
C THR A 764 -60.23 22.66 -44.01
N PRO A 765 -61.08 23.69 -43.94
CA PRO A 765 -62.37 23.67 -44.62
C PRO A 765 -62.19 23.67 -46.14
N LEU A 766 -62.92 22.81 -46.85
CA LEU A 766 -62.91 22.74 -48.32
C LEU A 766 -64.05 23.56 -48.96
N GLY A 767 -65.03 24.02 -48.15
CA GLY A 767 -66.23 24.64 -48.68
C GLY A 767 -67.22 23.60 -49.22
N GLU A 768 -67.82 23.87 -50.38
CA GLU A 768 -68.76 22.97 -51.03
C GLU A 768 -68.02 21.91 -51.84
N THR A 769 -68.15 20.64 -51.43
CA THR A 769 -67.44 19.52 -52.05
C THR A 769 -68.30 18.74 -53.04
N CYS A 770 -69.62 18.81 -52.91
CA CYS A 770 -70.55 18.10 -53.79
C CYS A 770 -71.89 18.83 -53.88
N ARG A 771 -72.45 18.90 -55.09
CA ARG A 771 -73.76 19.48 -55.41
C ARG A 771 -74.58 18.50 -56.25
N GLU A 772 -75.74 18.10 -55.75
CA GLU A 772 -76.61 17.09 -56.36
C GLU A 772 -78.01 17.67 -56.62
N TYR A 773 -78.57 17.44 -57.80
CA TYR A 773 -79.92 17.86 -58.17
C TYR A 773 -80.96 17.03 -57.41
N ARG A 774 -81.90 17.69 -56.74
CA ARG A 774 -82.85 17.03 -55.83
C ARG A 774 -83.88 16.15 -56.54
N ASP A 775 -84.22 16.51 -57.77
CA ASP A 775 -85.26 15.93 -58.61
C ASP A 775 -84.75 14.75 -59.46
N THR A 776 -83.48 14.78 -59.90
CA THR A 776 -82.88 13.73 -60.74
C THR A 776 -81.88 12.83 -60.02
N GLY A 777 -81.30 13.30 -58.90
CA GLY A 777 -80.19 12.63 -58.22
C GLY A 777 -78.85 12.75 -58.94
N GLU A 778 -78.77 13.53 -60.02
CA GLU A 778 -77.52 13.75 -60.77
C GLU A 778 -76.62 14.79 -60.06
N PHE A 779 -75.30 14.60 -60.13
CA PHE A 779 -74.34 15.55 -59.56
C PHE A 779 -74.01 16.68 -60.55
N ALA A 780 -74.14 17.93 -60.12
CA ALA A 780 -73.60 19.09 -60.84
C ALA A 780 -72.06 19.11 -60.77
N PHE A 781 -71.52 18.77 -59.61
CA PHE A 781 -70.12 18.38 -59.40
C PHE A 781 -70.01 17.63 -58.09
N CYS A 782 -68.99 16.77 -57.97
CA CYS A 782 -68.67 16.10 -56.73
C CYS A 782 -67.18 15.77 -56.73
N TYR A 783 -66.41 16.40 -55.85
CA TYR A 783 -64.98 16.14 -55.70
C TYR A 783 -64.75 15.13 -54.58
N GLY A 784 -64.00 14.08 -54.91
CA GLY A 784 -63.53 13.07 -53.97
C GLY A 784 -62.26 13.49 -53.25
N LEU A 785 -61.76 12.61 -52.38
CA LEU A 785 -60.52 12.86 -51.63
C LEU A 785 -59.31 13.04 -52.56
N GLU A 786 -59.24 12.24 -53.63
CA GLU A 786 -58.13 12.24 -54.60
C GLU A 786 -57.99 13.60 -55.31
N ASP A 787 -59.10 14.22 -55.74
CA ASP A 787 -59.11 15.54 -56.39
C ASP A 787 -58.45 16.63 -55.53
N TYR A 788 -58.57 16.53 -54.20
CA TYR A 788 -57.91 17.45 -53.28
C TYR A 788 -56.45 17.07 -53.05
N LEU A 789 -56.11 15.78 -52.97
CA LEU A 789 -54.73 15.34 -52.79
C LEU A 789 -53.85 15.56 -54.03
N ASP A 790 -54.41 15.64 -55.23
CA ASP A 790 -53.68 16.07 -56.44
C ASP A 790 -53.10 17.49 -56.32
N ASN A 791 -53.70 18.33 -55.46
CA ASN A 791 -53.22 19.67 -55.14
C ASN A 791 -52.35 19.72 -53.87
N TRP A 792 -51.82 18.58 -53.43
CA TRP A 792 -51.00 18.48 -52.23
C TRP A 792 -49.79 19.42 -52.29
N ASP A 793 -48.95 19.30 -53.31
CA ASP A 793 -47.69 20.05 -53.38
C ASP A 793 -47.88 21.56 -53.52
N SER A 794 -48.94 21.99 -54.23
CA SER A 794 -49.19 23.39 -54.55
C SER A 794 -49.98 24.14 -53.47
N VAL A 795 -50.88 23.46 -52.75
CA VAL A 795 -51.82 24.10 -51.81
C VAL A 795 -51.67 23.55 -50.40
N TYR A 796 -51.82 22.24 -50.22
CA TYR A 796 -52.00 21.68 -48.88
C TYR A 796 -50.70 21.42 -48.12
N LYS A 797 -49.59 21.16 -48.81
CA LYS A 797 -48.27 20.96 -48.21
C LYS A 797 -47.76 22.24 -47.52
N PRO A 798 -47.74 23.44 -48.15
CA PRO A 798 -47.39 24.66 -47.45
C PRO A 798 -48.29 24.95 -46.24
N MET A 799 -49.60 24.71 -46.38
CA MET A 799 -50.55 24.86 -45.27
C MET A 799 -50.25 23.87 -44.13
N PHE A 800 -49.90 22.63 -44.45
CA PHE A 800 -49.52 21.62 -43.47
C PHE A 800 -48.22 22.00 -42.74
N GLU A 801 -47.24 22.50 -43.47
CA GLU A 801 -45.96 22.96 -42.92
C GLU A 801 -46.16 24.09 -41.91
N SER A 802 -47.04 25.05 -42.21
CA SER A 802 -47.32 26.21 -41.36
C SER A 802 -48.34 25.97 -40.24
N GLY A 803 -49.30 25.06 -40.42
CA GLY A 803 -50.56 25.04 -39.65
C GLY A 803 -50.93 23.70 -39.03
N ALA A 804 -50.16 22.63 -39.23
CA ALA A 804 -50.46 21.32 -38.65
C ALA A 804 -50.18 21.28 -37.13
N THR A 805 -51.16 20.82 -36.36
CA THR A 805 -51.03 20.60 -34.92
C THR A 805 -50.18 19.36 -34.63
N TYR A 806 -49.31 19.44 -33.62
CA TYR A 806 -48.44 18.34 -33.18
C TYR A 806 -49.03 17.54 -32.03
N SER A 807 -48.90 16.22 -32.10
CA SER A 807 -49.14 15.30 -30.98
C SER A 807 -47.99 14.28 -30.95
N GLY A 808 -47.29 14.19 -29.81
CA GLY A 808 -46.20 13.25 -29.58
C GLY A 808 -46.56 12.19 -28.53
N ASN A 809 -45.99 11.00 -28.65
CA ASN A 809 -46.15 9.91 -27.70
C ASN A 809 -44.83 9.61 -26.98
N GLU A 810 -44.62 10.27 -25.84
CA GLU A 810 -43.38 10.14 -25.06
C GLU A 810 -43.19 8.73 -24.47
N GLN A 811 -44.27 7.95 -24.33
CA GLN A 811 -44.16 6.57 -23.88
C GLN A 811 -43.38 5.71 -24.88
N VAL A 812 -43.49 5.97 -26.19
CA VAL A 812 -42.71 5.27 -27.21
C VAL A 812 -41.21 5.56 -27.03
N ASN A 813 -40.85 6.81 -26.73
CA ASN A 813 -39.45 7.18 -26.46
C ASN A 813 -38.95 6.48 -25.18
N THR A 814 -39.72 6.52 -24.10
CA THR A 814 -39.39 5.83 -22.83
C THR A 814 -39.19 4.32 -23.03
N ASP A 815 -40.07 3.67 -23.79
CA ASP A 815 -39.98 2.23 -24.07
C ASP A 815 -38.75 1.88 -24.90
N VAL A 816 -38.43 2.67 -25.94
CA VAL A 816 -37.22 2.48 -26.75
C VAL A 816 -35.96 2.68 -25.90
N ARG A 817 -35.92 3.73 -25.07
CA ARG A 817 -34.81 3.98 -24.13
C ARG A 817 -34.63 2.82 -23.17
N THR A 818 -35.71 2.31 -22.58
CA THR A 818 -35.68 1.16 -21.66
C THR A 818 -35.14 -0.10 -22.34
N ARG A 819 -35.63 -0.41 -23.56
CA ARG A 819 -35.15 -1.55 -24.35
C ARG A 819 -33.67 -1.43 -24.68
N MET A 820 -33.21 -0.23 -25.07
CA MET A 820 -31.81 0.01 -25.39
C MET A 820 -30.89 -0.03 -24.17
N THR A 821 -31.34 0.47 -23.01
CA THR A 821 -30.62 0.31 -21.74
C THR A 821 -30.45 -1.18 -21.40
N ASN A 822 -31.53 -1.97 -21.48
CA ASN A 822 -31.48 -3.40 -21.20
C ASN A 822 -30.61 -4.17 -22.21
N PHE A 823 -30.62 -3.75 -23.48
CA PHE A 823 -29.76 -4.30 -24.52
C PHE A 823 -28.28 -4.03 -24.23
N LEU A 824 -27.91 -2.79 -23.94
CA LEU A 824 -26.53 -2.45 -23.59
C LEU A 824 -26.07 -3.18 -22.33
N ALA A 825 -26.88 -3.19 -21.27
CA ALA A 825 -26.55 -3.89 -20.03
C ALA A 825 -26.31 -5.39 -20.26
N GLY A 826 -27.14 -6.04 -21.08
CA GLY A 826 -26.97 -7.45 -21.44
C GLY A 826 -25.67 -7.72 -22.21
N ARG A 827 -25.30 -6.82 -23.13
CA ARG A 827 -24.03 -6.89 -23.87
C ARG A 827 -22.81 -6.61 -22.99
N GLN A 828 -22.91 -5.67 -22.05
CA GLN A 828 -21.85 -5.34 -21.08
C GLN A 828 -21.61 -6.50 -20.10
N ALA A 829 -22.68 -7.08 -19.54
CA ALA A 829 -22.59 -8.27 -18.67
C ALA A 829 -21.91 -9.44 -19.39
N ALA A 830 -22.25 -9.65 -20.67
CA ALA A 830 -21.65 -10.69 -21.49
C ALA A 830 -20.17 -10.46 -21.76
N TYR A 831 -19.77 -9.21 -22.04
CA TYR A 831 -18.38 -8.80 -22.18
C TYR A 831 -17.58 -9.08 -20.91
N TYR A 832 -18.02 -8.58 -19.75
CA TYR A 832 -17.29 -8.78 -18.49
C TYR A 832 -17.23 -10.25 -18.10
N GLY A 833 -18.31 -11.00 -18.34
CA GLY A 833 -18.27 -12.44 -18.16
C GLY A 833 -17.19 -13.08 -19.04
N GLN A 834 -17.02 -12.62 -20.29
CA GLN A 834 -16.12 -13.28 -21.25
C GLN A 834 -14.68 -13.00 -20.88
N VAL A 835 -14.40 -11.76 -20.49
CA VAL A 835 -13.10 -11.37 -19.95
C VAL A 835 -12.79 -12.18 -18.69
N TYR A 836 -13.76 -12.34 -17.77
CA TYR A 836 -13.57 -13.15 -16.57
C TYR A 836 -13.31 -14.63 -16.89
N ASP A 837 -14.08 -15.24 -17.79
CA ASP A 837 -13.86 -16.62 -18.24
C ASP A 837 -12.48 -16.78 -18.89
N ASP A 838 -12.12 -15.84 -19.77
CA ASP A 838 -10.84 -15.87 -20.49
C ASP A 838 -9.66 -15.68 -19.52
N LEU A 839 -9.75 -14.77 -18.54
CA LEU A 839 -8.73 -14.60 -17.49
C LEU A 839 -8.48 -15.87 -16.67
N ASN A 840 -9.51 -16.72 -16.51
CA ASN A 840 -9.43 -17.99 -15.78
C ASN A 840 -9.12 -19.19 -16.69
N ASN A 841 -8.96 -18.99 -18.00
CA ASN A 841 -8.63 -20.03 -18.96
C ASN A 841 -7.20 -19.87 -19.46
N GLU A 842 -6.30 -20.76 -19.05
CA GLU A 842 -4.87 -20.73 -19.41
C GLU A 842 -4.59 -20.73 -20.92
N ALA A 843 -5.52 -21.28 -21.72
CA ALA A 843 -5.40 -21.30 -23.18
C ALA A 843 -5.79 -19.98 -23.85
N SER A 844 -6.39 -19.03 -23.13
CA SER A 844 -6.87 -17.78 -23.70
C SER A 844 -5.75 -16.76 -23.91
N ASP A 845 -5.92 -15.88 -24.91
CA ASP A 845 -5.01 -14.77 -25.14
C ASP A 845 -5.00 -13.78 -23.97
N ILE A 846 -6.16 -13.50 -23.37
CA ILE A 846 -6.27 -12.56 -22.24
C ILE A 846 -5.52 -13.10 -21.02
N HIS A 847 -5.63 -14.40 -20.74
CA HIS A 847 -4.88 -15.02 -19.66
C HIS A 847 -3.38 -14.87 -19.89
N ARG A 848 -2.89 -15.17 -21.10
CA ARG A 848 -1.46 -15.07 -21.43
C ARG A 848 -0.95 -13.63 -21.34
N SER A 849 -1.69 -12.64 -21.85
CA SER A 849 -1.31 -11.22 -21.72
C SER A 849 -1.32 -10.74 -20.27
N ASN A 850 -2.27 -11.19 -19.44
CA ASN A 850 -2.30 -10.86 -18.02
C ASN A 850 -1.18 -11.58 -17.22
N ALA A 851 -0.87 -12.83 -17.58
CA ALA A 851 0.27 -13.57 -17.02
C ALA A 851 1.59 -12.85 -17.33
N GLU A 852 1.72 -12.24 -18.51
CA GLU A 852 2.87 -11.43 -18.87
C GLU A 852 2.99 -10.15 -18.03
N VAL A 853 1.88 -9.42 -17.81
CA VAL A 853 1.85 -8.27 -16.87
C VAL A 853 2.33 -8.72 -15.49
N THR A 854 1.77 -9.82 -15.00
CA THR A 854 2.10 -10.40 -13.69
C THR A 854 3.56 -10.84 -13.59
N ARG A 855 4.11 -11.47 -14.65
CA ARG A 855 5.51 -11.86 -14.74
C ARG A 855 6.43 -10.65 -14.59
N VAL A 856 6.17 -9.57 -15.32
CA VAL A 856 7.00 -8.36 -15.25
C VAL A 856 6.90 -7.69 -13.88
N VAL A 857 5.71 -7.64 -13.27
CA VAL A 857 5.55 -7.13 -11.89
C VAL A 857 6.38 -7.95 -10.89
N LYS A 858 6.35 -9.29 -10.98
CA LYS A 858 7.17 -10.16 -10.13
C LYS A 858 8.67 -9.92 -10.31
N LEU A 859 9.12 -9.74 -11.56
CA LEU A 859 10.52 -9.39 -11.84
C LEU A 859 10.89 -8.02 -11.26
N LEU A 860 10.05 -6.99 -11.46
CA LEU A 860 10.28 -5.65 -10.89
C LEU A 860 10.42 -5.71 -9.36
N LYS A 861 9.56 -6.47 -8.68
CA LYS A 861 9.66 -6.70 -7.23
C LYS A 861 10.99 -7.36 -6.85
N ALA A 862 11.30 -8.50 -7.47
CA ALA A 862 12.50 -9.28 -7.17
C ALA A 862 13.78 -8.48 -7.42
N TYR A 863 13.93 -7.85 -8.59
CA TYR A 863 15.11 -7.02 -8.88
C TYR A 863 15.20 -5.79 -7.98
N THR A 864 14.07 -5.21 -7.54
CA THR A 864 14.12 -4.09 -6.59
C THR A 864 14.57 -4.55 -5.21
N GLN A 865 14.07 -5.68 -4.70
CA GLN A 865 14.53 -6.24 -3.42
C GLN A 865 16.03 -6.56 -3.45
N LEU A 866 16.51 -7.13 -4.56
CA LEU A 866 17.90 -7.57 -4.69
C LEU A 866 18.86 -6.45 -5.08
N GLY A 867 18.42 -5.47 -5.87
CA GLY A 867 19.26 -4.40 -6.39
C GLY A 867 19.17 -3.11 -5.59
N PHE A 868 17.98 -2.73 -5.14
CA PHE A 868 17.69 -1.48 -4.44
C PHE A 868 17.35 -1.71 -2.96
N GLY A 869 17.96 -2.69 -2.29
CA GLY A 869 17.59 -3.11 -0.93
C GLY A 869 17.55 -1.98 0.11
N ARG A 870 18.60 -1.13 0.16
CA ARG A 870 18.64 0.04 1.05
C ARG A 870 17.68 1.12 0.60
N THR A 871 17.62 1.39 -0.70
CA THR A 871 16.63 2.34 -1.25
C THR A 871 15.20 1.93 -0.89
N LEU A 872 14.84 0.66 -1.07
CA LEU A 872 13.52 0.11 -0.78
C LEU A 872 13.15 0.22 0.72
N MET A 873 14.14 0.28 1.61
CA MET A 873 13.97 0.51 3.04
C MET A 873 13.87 2.00 3.41
N GLN A 874 14.43 2.89 2.60
CA GLN A 874 14.49 4.34 2.84
C GLN A 874 13.46 5.14 2.02
N ASP A 875 12.91 4.53 0.98
CA ASP A 875 11.98 5.12 0.01
C ASP A 875 10.65 4.36 0.02
N ASP A 876 9.73 4.78 0.89
CA ASP A 876 8.43 4.13 0.97
C ASP A 876 7.55 4.37 -0.27
N LEU A 877 7.85 5.34 -1.16
CA LEU A 877 7.14 5.45 -2.45
C LEU A 877 7.54 4.31 -3.37
N LEU A 878 8.84 4.00 -3.44
CA LEU A 878 9.31 2.84 -4.18
C LEU A 878 8.71 1.55 -3.60
N ASN A 879 8.66 1.44 -2.27
CA ASN A 879 8.03 0.32 -1.60
C ASN A 879 6.52 0.23 -1.91
N ALA A 880 5.77 1.32 -1.74
CA ALA A 880 4.34 1.36 -1.99
C ALA A 880 3.98 1.13 -3.45
N ALA A 881 4.78 1.64 -4.39
CA ALA A 881 4.61 1.46 -5.82
C ALA A 881 4.80 0.01 -6.27
N LEU A 882 5.44 -0.85 -5.46
CA LEU A 882 5.67 -2.25 -5.78
C LEU A 882 4.91 -3.21 -4.87
N PHE A 883 4.95 -2.99 -3.56
CA PHE A 883 4.44 -3.90 -2.53
C PHE A 883 3.19 -3.39 -1.82
N GLY A 884 2.90 -2.09 -1.93
CA GLY A 884 1.69 -1.49 -1.37
C GLY A 884 0.43 -1.87 -2.13
N SER A 885 -0.71 -1.41 -1.65
CA SER A 885 -2.00 -1.52 -2.34
C SER A 885 -2.11 -0.66 -3.60
N GLY A 886 -1.42 0.48 -3.58
CA GLY A 886 -1.20 1.36 -4.72
C GLY A 886 -0.15 0.86 -5.72
N ARG A 887 0.29 -0.41 -5.58
CA ARG A 887 1.32 -0.99 -6.43
C ARG A 887 0.97 -0.99 -7.91
N ILE A 888 1.98 -1.07 -8.77
CA ILE A 888 1.81 -1.32 -10.20
C ILE A 888 0.81 -2.47 -10.43
N VAL A 889 -0.07 -2.29 -11.40
CA VAL A 889 -1.18 -3.21 -11.66
C VAL A 889 -0.63 -4.54 -12.16
N GLY A 890 -0.96 -5.61 -11.45
CA GLY A 890 -0.65 -7.00 -11.79
C GLY A 890 -1.25 -7.94 -10.77
N ASP A 891 -1.42 -9.21 -11.14
CA ASP A 891 -1.87 -10.23 -10.18
C ASP A 891 -0.69 -10.72 -9.32
N ASP A 892 -1.00 -11.20 -8.13
CA ASP A 892 0.00 -11.74 -7.21
C ASP A 892 -0.60 -12.85 -6.33
N SER A 893 0.22 -13.61 -5.63
CA SER A 893 -0.24 -14.71 -4.76
C SER A 893 -1.24 -14.24 -3.70
N ASP A 894 -1.09 -13.00 -3.24
CA ASP A 894 -1.83 -12.46 -2.09
C ASP A 894 -3.07 -11.65 -2.49
N ALA A 895 -3.11 -11.15 -3.73
CA ALA A 895 -4.24 -10.36 -4.27
C ALA A 895 -4.15 -10.24 -5.79
N ASN A 896 -5.22 -10.60 -6.50
CA ASN A 896 -5.27 -10.57 -7.96
C ASN A 896 -5.91 -9.25 -8.44
N MET A 897 -5.10 -8.22 -8.70
CA MET A 897 -5.65 -6.91 -9.04
C MET A 897 -6.47 -6.90 -10.33
N VAL A 898 -6.06 -7.64 -11.36
CA VAL A 898 -6.76 -7.66 -12.65
C VAL A 898 -7.97 -8.59 -12.58
N LYS A 899 -7.77 -9.83 -12.10
CA LYS A 899 -8.87 -10.81 -12.01
C LYS A 899 -9.98 -10.37 -11.07
N ASP A 900 -9.64 -9.91 -9.86
CA ASP A 900 -10.64 -9.54 -8.85
C ASP A 900 -11.43 -8.31 -9.29
N THR A 901 -10.79 -7.40 -10.03
CA THR A 901 -11.44 -6.22 -10.60
C THR A 901 -12.50 -6.61 -11.65
N PHE A 902 -12.17 -7.52 -12.58
CA PHE A 902 -13.13 -7.99 -13.59
C PHE A 902 -14.21 -8.89 -12.98
N ALA A 903 -13.90 -9.65 -11.93
CA ALA A 903 -14.89 -10.39 -11.16
C ALA A 903 -15.90 -9.45 -10.48
N THR A 904 -15.41 -8.36 -9.86
CA THR A 904 -16.24 -7.33 -9.23
C THR A 904 -17.11 -6.61 -10.27
N ALA A 905 -16.53 -6.28 -11.43
CA ALA A 905 -17.25 -5.68 -12.53
C ALA A 905 -18.39 -6.57 -13.03
N LEU A 906 -18.16 -7.88 -13.16
CA LEU A 906 -19.20 -8.84 -13.51
C LEU A 906 -20.30 -8.93 -12.42
N ALA A 907 -19.90 -8.92 -11.15
CA ALA A 907 -20.84 -8.96 -10.03
C ALA A 907 -21.78 -7.74 -9.99
N ALA A 908 -21.34 -6.57 -10.47
CA ALA A 908 -22.20 -5.39 -10.62
C ALA A 908 -23.39 -5.64 -11.58
N TYR A 909 -23.29 -6.63 -12.47
CA TYR A 909 -24.36 -7.04 -13.39
C TYR A 909 -25.15 -8.26 -12.92
N ALA A 910 -25.01 -8.71 -11.67
CA ALA A 910 -25.71 -9.89 -11.15
C ALA A 910 -27.25 -9.81 -11.28
N HIS A 911 -27.81 -8.61 -11.34
CA HIS A 911 -29.25 -8.38 -11.54
C HIS A 911 -29.71 -8.40 -13.00
N CYS A 912 -28.81 -8.51 -13.98
CA CYS A 912 -29.16 -8.68 -15.38
C CYS A 912 -29.56 -10.14 -15.67
N ASN A 913 -30.87 -10.41 -15.58
CA ASN A 913 -31.44 -11.70 -15.98
C ASN A 913 -31.67 -11.72 -17.49
N ALA A 914 -30.80 -12.35 -18.27
CA ALA A 914 -30.94 -12.49 -19.73
C ALA A 914 -31.16 -13.97 -20.14
N PRO A 915 -31.99 -14.24 -21.18
CA PRO A 915 -32.28 -15.62 -21.62
C PRO A 915 -31.08 -16.33 -22.24
N ALA A 916 -30.10 -15.57 -22.71
CA ALA A 916 -28.83 -16.04 -23.22
C ALA A 916 -27.75 -14.97 -22.98
N ARG A 917 -26.48 -15.38 -22.97
CA ARG A 917 -25.35 -14.46 -22.82
C ARG A 917 -25.33 -13.43 -23.96
N GLY A 918 -25.42 -12.15 -23.62
CA GLY A 918 -25.44 -11.04 -24.58
C GLY A 918 -26.83 -10.66 -25.09
N ALA A 919 -27.89 -11.38 -24.70
CA ALA A 919 -29.26 -10.95 -24.92
C ALA A 919 -29.63 -9.81 -23.95
N SER A 920 -30.68 -9.05 -24.29
CA SER A 920 -31.20 -7.97 -23.44
C SER A 920 -31.64 -8.48 -22.06
N CYS A 921 -31.36 -7.71 -21.00
CA CYS A 921 -31.86 -8.04 -19.66
C CYS A 921 -33.40 -7.96 -19.60
N THR A 922 -34.04 -8.86 -18.86
CA THR A 922 -35.50 -9.07 -18.92
C THR A 922 -36.33 -8.04 -18.13
N ALA A 923 -35.83 -7.49 -17.03
CA ALA A 923 -36.28 -6.26 -16.38
C ALA A 923 -35.52 -6.08 -15.06
N GLY A 924 -34.87 -4.92 -14.86
CA GLY A 924 -34.18 -4.55 -13.63
C GLY A 924 -33.64 -3.13 -13.79
N ASN A 925 -34.34 -2.16 -13.20
CA ASN A 925 -34.03 -0.72 -13.28
C ASN A 925 -32.83 -0.35 -12.39
N GLY A 926 -31.70 -1.01 -12.57
CA GLY A 926 -30.45 -0.63 -11.94
C GLY A 926 -29.62 0.22 -12.91
N ALA A 927 -29.11 1.35 -12.45
CA ALA A 927 -27.90 1.89 -13.05
C ALA A 927 -26.79 0.88 -12.76
N PHE A 928 -26.31 0.18 -13.78
CA PHE A 928 -25.17 -0.72 -13.64
C PHE A 928 -23.90 0.12 -13.61
N ASP A 929 -23.16 0.04 -12.51
CA ASP A 929 -21.88 0.70 -12.36
C ASP A 929 -20.78 -0.35 -12.17
N PRO A 930 -20.01 -0.69 -13.22
CA PRO A 930 -18.92 -1.65 -13.11
C PRO A 930 -17.75 -1.17 -12.23
N LEU A 931 -17.71 0.12 -11.87
CA LEU A 931 -16.72 0.69 -10.97
C LEU A 931 -17.17 0.64 -9.50
N ALA A 932 -18.45 0.34 -9.23
CA ALA A 932 -18.96 0.26 -7.87
C ALA A 932 -18.30 -0.89 -7.09
N GLY A 933 -17.83 -0.60 -5.88
CA GLY A 933 -17.23 -1.60 -4.99
C GLY A 933 -15.83 -2.06 -5.39
N GLN A 934 -15.20 -1.43 -6.38
CA GLN A 934 -13.84 -1.74 -6.78
C GLN A 934 -12.84 -1.35 -5.69
N ARG A 935 -12.12 -2.34 -5.14
CA ARG A 935 -11.11 -2.11 -4.09
C ARG A 935 -9.79 -1.57 -4.65
N HIS A 936 -9.42 -2.00 -5.85
CA HIS A 936 -8.12 -1.70 -6.46
C HIS A 936 -8.15 -0.53 -7.44
N LEU A 937 -9.36 -0.10 -7.82
CA LEU A 937 -9.62 0.95 -8.80
C LEU A 937 -10.42 2.10 -8.13
N THR A 938 -9.75 2.88 -7.29
CA THR A 938 -10.29 4.13 -6.72
C THR A 938 -10.06 5.30 -7.67
N ASP A 939 -10.95 6.29 -7.66
CA ASP A 939 -10.83 7.57 -8.38
C ASP A 939 -10.60 7.46 -9.89
N CYS A 940 -11.24 6.48 -10.52
CA CYS A 940 -11.34 6.42 -11.97
C CYS A 940 -12.28 7.53 -12.45
N VAL A 941 -11.75 8.73 -12.72
CA VAL A 941 -12.55 9.77 -13.37
C VAL A 941 -12.78 9.34 -14.82
N ALA A 942 -14.04 9.30 -15.25
CA ALA A 942 -14.40 9.21 -16.67
C ALA A 942 -13.96 10.50 -17.38
N GLY A 943 -12.66 10.66 -17.64
CA GLY A 943 -12.07 11.91 -18.08
C GLY A 943 -11.52 11.86 -19.50
N GLY A 944 -12.24 12.51 -20.44
CA GLY A 944 -11.66 13.23 -21.58
C GLY A 944 -11.54 12.49 -22.93
N SER A 945 -12.48 12.76 -23.85
CA SER A 945 -12.50 12.44 -25.29
C SER A 945 -12.38 10.97 -25.74
N GLU A 946 -11.85 10.08 -24.91
CA GLU A 946 -11.79 8.63 -25.12
C GLU A 946 -12.98 7.91 -24.46
N GLU A 947 -14.18 8.48 -24.53
CA GLU A 947 -15.44 7.90 -24.02
C GLU A 947 -15.77 6.52 -24.64
N MET A 948 -14.99 6.01 -25.60
CA MET A 948 -15.22 4.80 -26.40
C MET A 948 -14.81 3.48 -25.71
N TRP A 949 -14.48 3.47 -24.42
CA TRP A 949 -13.81 2.34 -23.78
C TRP A 949 -14.52 1.75 -22.56
N ASP A 950 -14.22 0.48 -22.30
CA ASP A 950 -14.57 -0.26 -21.08
C ASP A 950 -14.10 0.55 -19.85
N PRO A 951 -15.00 0.96 -18.94
CA PRO A 951 -14.65 1.76 -17.76
C PRO A 951 -13.58 1.11 -16.87
N VAL A 952 -13.66 -0.21 -16.70
CA VAL A 952 -12.77 -0.98 -15.82
C VAL A 952 -11.42 -1.18 -16.48
N GLY A 953 -11.40 -1.69 -17.71
CA GLY A 953 -10.17 -1.87 -18.49
C GLY A 953 -9.43 -0.56 -18.74
N ASN A 954 -10.16 0.54 -18.99
CA ASN A 954 -9.55 1.85 -19.13
C ASN A 954 -8.92 2.32 -17.81
N CYS A 955 -9.61 2.13 -16.69
CA CYS A 955 -9.04 2.51 -15.40
C CYS A 955 -7.80 1.68 -15.04
N ILE A 956 -7.80 0.38 -15.30
CA ILE A 956 -6.62 -0.50 -15.17
C ILE A 956 -5.43 0.10 -15.95
N VAL A 957 -5.63 0.45 -17.21
CA VAL A 957 -4.56 1.00 -18.07
C VAL A 957 -4.10 2.38 -17.59
N ALA A 958 -5.03 3.25 -17.20
CA ALA A 958 -4.71 4.59 -16.69
C ALA A 958 -3.89 4.51 -15.39
N LYS A 959 -4.32 3.67 -14.44
CA LYS A 959 -3.60 3.43 -13.18
C LYS A 959 -2.25 2.76 -13.43
N ALA A 960 -2.17 1.79 -14.33
CA ALA A 960 -0.90 1.17 -14.71
C ALA A 960 0.10 2.21 -15.25
N LYS A 961 -0.33 3.11 -16.15
CA LYS A 961 0.52 4.19 -16.68
C LYS A 961 0.97 5.19 -15.61
N SER A 962 0.04 5.66 -14.77
CA SER A 962 0.34 6.60 -13.68
C SER A 962 1.31 5.99 -12.67
N ARG A 963 1.05 4.76 -12.20
CA ARG A 963 1.90 4.06 -11.23
C ARG A 963 3.26 3.69 -11.80
N HIS A 964 3.33 3.35 -13.10
CA HIS A 964 4.60 3.18 -13.81
C HIS A 964 5.43 4.47 -13.84
N GLY A 965 4.79 5.63 -14.07
CA GLY A 965 5.46 6.94 -14.05
C GLY A 965 6.16 7.19 -12.72
N LEU A 966 5.40 7.07 -11.62
CA LEU A 966 5.93 7.16 -10.26
C LEU A 966 7.10 6.20 -10.03
N LEU A 967 6.93 4.92 -10.37
CA LEU A 967 7.98 3.91 -10.18
C LEU A 967 9.27 4.26 -10.92
N THR A 968 9.17 4.70 -12.17
CA THR A 968 10.31 5.10 -13.00
C THR A 968 11.03 6.32 -12.42
N GLU A 969 10.29 7.28 -11.88
CA GLU A 969 10.86 8.46 -11.22
C GLU A 969 11.60 8.10 -9.93
N ARG A 970 11.08 7.14 -9.14
CA ARG A 970 11.77 6.67 -7.93
C ARG A 970 13.07 5.94 -8.24
N TYR A 971 13.10 5.08 -9.26
CA TYR A 971 14.35 4.47 -9.71
C TYR A 971 15.36 5.50 -10.18
N GLU A 972 14.91 6.57 -10.86
CA GLU A 972 15.80 7.63 -11.31
C GLU A 972 16.37 8.43 -10.14
N ALA A 973 15.53 8.84 -9.19
CA ALA A 973 15.98 9.56 -8.00
C ALA A 973 17.03 8.75 -7.21
N ALA A 974 16.79 7.46 -7.01
CA ALA A 974 17.76 6.57 -6.37
C ALA A 974 19.06 6.45 -7.19
N SER A 975 18.94 6.25 -8.50
CA SER A 975 20.10 6.13 -9.41
C SER A 975 20.97 7.38 -9.43
N VAL A 976 20.36 8.58 -9.38
CA VAL A 976 21.09 9.87 -9.31
C VAL A 976 21.87 9.97 -8.01
N ARG A 977 21.25 9.63 -6.87
CA ARG A 977 21.91 9.67 -5.57
C ARG A 977 23.09 8.70 -5.48
N ILE A 978 22.92 7.48 -5.99
CA ILE A 978 24.01 6.49 -6.08
C ILE A 978 25.13 7.03 -6.98
N ALA A 979 24.80 7.63 -8.12
CA ALA A 979 25.79 8.16 -9.06
C ALA A 979 26.57 9.36 -8.52
N ASN A 980 25.94 10.20 -7.68
CA ASN A 980 26.57 11.33 -7.01
C ASN A 980 27.44 10.91 -5.82
N GLY A 981 27.35 9.65 -5.39
CA GLY A 981 28.03 9.17 -4.18
C GLY A 981 27.34 9.60 -2.89
N ASP A 982 26.05 9.96 -2.95
CA ASP A 982 25.27 10.34 -1.77
C ASP A 982 25.11 9.16 -0.80
N TYR A 983 25.07 7.93 -1.33
CA TYR A 983 25.19 6.69 -0.58
C TYR A 983 25.63 5.54 -1.48
N ALA A 984 26.06 4.43 -0.86
CA ALA A 984 26.26 3.15 -1.54
C ALA A 984 25.06 2.25 -1.32
N GLU A 985 24.57 1.63 -2.39
CA GLU A 985 23.50 0.65 -2.33
C GLU A 985 23.98 -0.65 -1.66
N GLY A 986 23.05 -1.40 -1.06
CA GLY A 986 23.34 -2.59 -0.27
C GLY A 986 22.07 -3.34 0.12
N MET A 987 22.22 -4.56 0.64
CA MET A 987 21.16 -5.27 1.35
C MET A 987 21.35 -5.02 2.85
N PRO A 988 20.47 -4.25 3.53
CA PRO A 988 20.67 -3.85 4.93
C PRO A 988 20.90 -5.02 5.88
N GLU A 989 20.18 -6.12 5.67
CA GLU A 989 20.35 -7.35 6.45
C GLU A 989 21.75 -7.93 6.31
N VAL A 990 22.25 -8.04 5.07
CA VAL A 990 23.57 -8.62 4.78
C VAL A 990 24.67 -7.74 5.32
N GLU A 991 24.55 -6.42 5.15
CA GLU A 991 25.49 -5.44 5.68
C GLU A 991 25.55 -5.46 7.21
N ALA A 992 24.40 -5.60 7.88
CA ALA A 992 24.32 -5.70 9.34
C ALA A 992 25.03 -6.96 9.84
N VAL A 993 24.85 -8.11 9.18
CA VAL A 993 25.52 -9.37 9.55
C VAL A 993 27.02 -9.33 9.29
N ILE A 994 27.47 -8.78 8.15
CA ILE A 994 28.92 -8.59 7.88
C ILE A 994 29.55 -7.71 8.96
N THR A 995 28.89 -6.59 9.27
CA THR A 995 29.36 -5.65 10.29
C THR A 995 29.42 -6.34 11.65
N GLY A 996 28.36 -7.05 12.04
CA GLY A 996 28.29 -7.81 13.29
C GLY A 996 29.39 -8.88 13.39
N LEU A 997 29.61 -9.67 12.35
CA LEU A 997 30.66 -10.68 12.32
C LEU A 997 32.06 -10.07 12.42
N THR A 998 32.30 -8.95 11.74
CA THR A 998 33.58 -8.21 11.82
C THR A 998 33.84 -7.76 13.26
N MET A 999 32.80 -7.27 13.93
CA MET A 999 32.88 -6.82 15.31
C MET A 999 33.06 -7.98 16.29
N ILE A 1000 32.33 -9.09 16.09
CA ILE A 1000 32.46 -10.29 16.90
C ILE A 1000 33.87 -10.84 16.78
N ASP A 1001 34.42 -10.98 15.57
CA ASP A 1001 35.78 -11.48 15.35
C ASP A 1001 36.84 -10.60 16.05
N ALA A 1002 36.71 -9.28 15.92
CA ALA A 1002 37.56 -8.32 16.63
C ALA A 1002 37.41 -8.42 18.16
N SER A 1003 36.19 -8.65 18.67
CA SER A 1003 35.93 -8.76 20.12
C SER A 1003 36.41 -10.09 20.72
N VAL A 1004 36.38 -11.16 19.93
CA VAL A 1004 36.80 -12.50 20.36
C VAL A 1004 38.31 -12.59 20.32
N ARG A 1005 38.97 -11.99 19.31
CA ARG A 1005 40.42 -12.19 19.05
C ARG A 1005 41.31 -11.04 19.50
N GLY A 1006 40.78 -9.85 19.73
CA GLY A 1006 41.49 -8.70 20.32
C GLY A 1006 41.51 -8.74 21.84
#